data_AF-A0A354EWM2-F1
#
_entry.id   AF-A0A354EWM2-F1
#
_cell.length_a   1.000
_cell.length_b   1.000
_cell.length_c   1.000
_cell.angle_alpha   90.00
_cell.angle_beta   90.00
_cell.angle_gamma   90.00
#
_symmetry.space_group_name_H-M   'P 1'
#
loop_
_entity.id
_entity.type
_entity.pdbx_description
1 polymer ?
#
loop_
_entity_poly.entity_id
_entity_poly.type
_entity_poly.pdbx_seq_one_letter_code
_entity_poly.pdbx_strand_id
1 'polypeptide(L)'
;TLSYAGSKKLTRLPRRSAIVAFSTDRVYAIAELIRRQRGGAAVVMGSLSPRTRNAQVALYQSGEVDFLVATDAIGMGLNMDVDHVAFAGLRKFDGRRTRWLHAHEIGQIAGRAGRHLRDGTFGVTAEAEDLDPDLVEQVVEHRFDPVEAAEWRNARLDFDTLPDLLRSLTVTPQRSGLSLTAEALDETLLRRLIRDEEIARIGRSRGAIMRLWEACQLPDFQKTTLDEHSRLAKDVFTALTSKRGRLADDWMAPRFAFVDRDDGQIDQLSARLSAVRTLSYIANRPDWVHDAQGWRDKTRALEDRLSDVLHERLTARFVDRRTTALMRALNVRDDTFAGVADDGEVTVEGQVVGQLQGVHFQMEKGSSALEDRTLRQAAVRAVTPEINRRLGRLAAETDDAYSVTPDGAVLWRGVLTAQITATPQGADPFSPQVRLLGDLGPTPARERAQRRLEAWLASEAGRALRDLRRLRQAVETGALKGLPRGVAFRLIEAGGLIDRREVERDLAALSQVERRTLKSFAIRVGVHSVWLPGLQKPRARHFAQAFIAAPLIPATPDLIPTPVETPSPRLLSAHGLRLAGRWLAPVDTLERMAELRAANHGRLSDEALTELGWSPDQAKQVIAALKTDRARQPDRPGAAPRPVKDSPFAALAALTEAPPARAKRRRPRRKAKA
;
A
#
# COMPACT_ATOMS: atom_id res chain seq x y z
N THR A 1 -28.55 -22.51 -12.44
CA THR A 1 -28.89 -22.04 -13.80
C THR A 1 -27.70 -21.32 -14.42
N LEU A 2 -27.62 -21.28 -15.75
CA LEU A 2 -26.54 -20.61 -16.49
C LEU A 2 -27.10 -19.32 -17.10
N SER A 3 -26.42 -18.18 -16.92
CA SER A 3 -26.88 -16.90 -17.48
C SER A 3 -25.77 -16.14 -18.24
N TYR A 4 -26.18 -15.32 -19.20
CA TYR A 4 -25.27 -14.50 -19.99
C TYR A 4 -24.96 -13.17 -19.29
N ALA A 5 -23.68 -12.89 -19.07
CA ALA A 5 -23.18 -11.72 -18.35
C ALA A 5 -22.60 -10.62 -19.27
N GLY A 6 -22.74 -10.78 -20.59
CA GLY A 6 -22.29 -9.82 -21.59
C GLY A 6 -20.78 -9.74 -21.78
N SER A 7 -20.35 -8.68 -22.45
CA SER A 7 -18.93 -8.40 -22.73
C SER A 7 -18.24 -7.71 -21.55
N LYS A 8 -17.07 -8.22 -21.15
CA LYS A 8 -16.26 -7.66 -20.06
C LYS A 8 -14.79 -7.58 -20.41
N LYS A 9 -14.12 -6.49 -19.99
CA LYS A 9 -12.65 -6.40 -20.07
C LYS A 9 -12.02 -7.49 -19.21
N LEU A 10 -10.88 -8.04 -19.64
CA LEU A 10 -10.12 -9.06 -18.88
C LEU A 10 -9.84 -8.61 -17.43
N THR A 11 -9.53 -7.33 -17.24
CA THR A 11 -9.34 -6.71 -15.91
C THR A 11 -10.58 -6.68 -15.04
N ARG A 12 -11.78 -6.85 -15.58
CA ARG A 12 -13.07 -6.78 -14.86
C ARG A 12 -13.80 -8.12 -14.79
N LEU A 13 -13.18 -9.20 -15.26
CA LEU A 13 -13.73 -10.53 -15.10
C LEU A 13 -13.83 -10.88 -13.59
N PRO A 14 -14.90 -11.58 -13.18
CA PRO A 14 -15.04 -12.03 -11.81
C PRO A 14 -13.92 -13.01 -11.45
N ARG A 15 -13.68 -13.21 -10.15
CA ARG A 15 -12.76 -14.27 -9.69
C ARG A 15 -13.29 -15.63 -10.12
N ARG A 16 -12.43 -16.64 -10.13
CA ARG A 16 -12.77 -18.00 -10.55
C ARG A 16 -13.31 -18.04 -11.98
N SER A 17 -12.75 -17.20 -12.86
CA SER A 17 -13.09 -17.19 -14.29
C SER A 17 -12.19 -18.14 -15.10
N ALA A 18 -12.78 -18.88 -16.02
CA ALA A 18 -12.08 -19.56 -17.10
C ALA A 18 -12.18 -18.72 -18.39
N ILE A 19 -11.04 -18.35 -18.96
CA ILE A 19 -10.96 -17.58 -20.21
C ILE A 19 -10.59 -18.55 -21.33
N VAL A 20 -11.43 -18.63 -22.36
CA VAL A 20 -11.31 -19.63 -23.42
C VAL A 20 -10.85 -18.98 -24.71
N ALA A 21 -9.74 -19.45 -25.25
CA ALA A 21 -9.19 -19.02 -26.53
C ALA A 21 -8.88 -20.22 -27.42
N PHE A 22 -9.00 -20.05 -28.73
CA PHE A 22 -8.90 -21.14 -29.72
C PHE A 22 -7.53 -21.22 -30.40
N SER A 23 -6.51 -20.54 -29.85
CA SER A 23 -5.12 -20.67 -30.28
C SER A 23 -4.17 -20.63 -29.08
N THR A 24 -3.08 -21.41 -29.16
CA THR A 24 -2.04 -21.47 -28.13
C THR A 24 -1.42 -20.10 -27.86
N ASP A 25 -1.15 -19.33 -28.92
CA ASP A 25 -0.56 -17.99 -28.80
C ASP A 25 -1.46 -17.04 -28.02
N ARG A 26 -2.79 -17.07 -28.27
CA ARG A 26 -3.75 -16.27 -27.51
C ARG A 26 -3.84 -16.73 -26.05
N VAL A 27 -3.80 -18.04 -25.80
CA VAL A 27 -3.79 -18.58 -24.44
C VAL A 27 -2.60 -18.02 -23.66
N TYR A 28 -1.39 -18.05 -24.21
CA TYR A 28 -0.22 -17.50 -23.54
C TYR A 28 -0.25 -15.98 -23.39
N ALA A 29 -0.72 -15.25 -24.40
CA ALA A 29 -0.83 -13.80 -24.35
C ALA A 29 -1.80 -13.34 -23.24
N ILE A 30 -2.96 -14.00 -23.14
CA ILE A 30 -3.95 -13.73 -22.09
C ILE A 30 -3.40 -14.15 -20.73
N ALA A 31 -2.77 -15.32 -20.61
CA ALA A 31 -2.19 -15.78 -19.35
C ALA A 31 -1.11 -14.81 -18.82
N GLU A 32 -0.26 -14.29 -19.70
CA GLU A 32 0.75 -13.28 -19.35
C GLU A 32 0.12 -11.96 -18.92
N LEU A 33 -0.95 -11.51 -19.60
CA LEU A 33 -1.69 -10.32 -19.22
C LEU A 33 -2.34 -10.47 -17.83
N ILE A 34 -2.96 -11.62 -17.58
CA ILE A 34 -3.59 -11.93 -16.29
C ILE A 34 -2.52 -12.03 -15.19
N ARG A 35 -1.37 -12.68 -15.44
CA ARG A 35 -0.24 -12.69 -14.50
C ARG A 35 0.14 -11.28 -14.07
N ARG A 36 0.34 -10.37 -15.03
CA ARG A 36 0.74 -8.98 -14.75
C ARG A 36 -0.29 -8.18 -13.96
N GLN A 37 -1.58 -8.48 -14.12
CA GLN A 37 -2.67 -7.68 -13.54
C GLN A 37 -3.30 -8.31 -12.29
N ARG A 38 -3.24 -9.64 -12.16
CA ARG A 38 -3.99 -10.44 -11.19
C ARG A 38 -3.12 -11.46 -10.44
N GLY A 39 -1.82 -11.50 -10.70
CA GLY A 39 -0.85 -12.35 -10.00
C GLY A 39 -0.59 -13.70 -10.65
N GLY A 40 -1.57 -14.28 -11.35
CA GLY A 40 -1.30 -15.51 -12.09
C GLY A 40 -2.53 -16.13 -12.72
N ALA A 41 -2.27 -17.03 -13.68
CA ALA A 41 -3.29 -17.89 -14.27
C ALA A 41 -2.76 -19.30 -14.47
N ALA A 42 -3.62 -20.29 -14.25
CA ALA A 42 -3.38 -21.65 -14.69
C ALA A 42 -3.58 -21.73 -16.20
N VAL A 43 -2.79 -22.55 -16.90
CA VAL A 43 -2.88 -22.71 -18.35
C VAL A 43 -3.24 -24.13 -18.71
N VAL A 44 -4.35 -24.33 -19.42
CA VAL A 44 -4.82 -25.66 -19.85
C VAL A 44 -5.07 -25.69 -21.35
N MET A 45 -4.33 -26.54 -22.06
CA MET A 45 -4.46 -26.68 -23.52
C MET A 45 -4.56 -28.16 -23.89
N GLY A 46 -5.21 -28.45 -25.01
CA GLY A 46 -5.36 -29.83 -25.50
C GLY A 46 -4.04 -30.55 -25.79
N SER A 47 -2.96 -29.82 -26.08
CA SER A 47 -1.63 -30.39 -26.31
C SER A 47 -0.96 -30.93 -25.03
N LEU A 48 -1.32 -30.39 -23.86
CA LEU A 48 -0.73 -30.77 -22.58
C LEU A 48 -1.10 -32.20 -22.17
N SER A 49 -0.18 -32.92 -21.52
CA SER A 49 -0.47 -34.28 -21.04
C SER A 49 -1.58 -34.27 -20.00
N PRO A 50 -2.29 -35.40 -19.82
CA PRO A 50 -3.26 -35.53 -18.73
C PRO A 50 -2.67 -35.12 -17.38
N ARG A 51 -1.42 -35.50 -17.12
CA ARG A 51 -0.69 -35.15 -15.90
C ARG A 51 -0.49 -33.64 -15.75
N THR A 52 0.06 -32.95 -16.76
CA THR A 52 0.25 -31.49 -16.71
C THR A 52 -1.09 -30.74 -16.62
N ARG A 53 -2.13 -31.19 -17.35
CA ARG A 53 -3.48 -30.59 -17.26
C ARG A 53 -4.06 -30.71 -15.85
N ASN A 54 -3.99 -31.89 -15.24
CA ASN A 54 -4.48 -32.09 -13.88
C ASN A 54 -3.71 -31.25 -12.86
N ALA A 55 -2.38 -31.13 -13.01
CA ALA A 55 -1.58 -30.29 -12.12
C ALA A 55 -1.92 -28.80 -12.26
N GLN A 56 -2.16 -28.29 -13.47
CA GLN A 56 -2.61 -26.91 -13.69
C GLN A 56 -4.04 -26.68 -13.18
N VAL A 57 -4.94 -27.65 -13.32
CA VAL A 57 -6.28 -27.58 -12.72
C VAL A 57 -6.22 -27.63 -11.19
N ALA A 58 -5.34 -28.44 -10.61
CA ALA A 58 -5.13 -28.50 -9.17
C ALA A 58 -4.66 -27.15 -8.62
N LEU A 59 -3.78 -26.45 -9.33
CA LEU A 59 -3.34 -25.09 -9.01
C LEU A 59 -4.50 -24.08 -8.99
N TYR A 60 -5.44 -24.20 -9.92
CA TYR A 60 -6.64 -23.36 -9.91
C TYR A 60 -7.60 -23.77 -8.77
N GLN A 61 -7.81 -25.07 -8.57
CA GLN A 61 -8.74 -25.59 -7.58
C GLN A 61 -8.30 -25.37 -6.13
N SER A 62 -6.99 -25.42 -5.85
CA SER A 62 -6.42 -25.06 -4.55
C SER A 62 -6.60 -23.58 -4.20
N GLY A 63 -7.10 -22.78 -5.16
CA GLY A 63 -7.12 -21.33 -5.05
C GLY A 63 -5.74 -20.73 -5.24
N GLU A 64 -4.76 -21.51 -5.73
CA GLU A 64 -3.43 -20.98 -5.95
C GLU A 64 -3.43 -19.89 -7.00
N VAL A 65 -4.34 -19.95 -7.97
CA VAL A 65 -4.66 -18.90 -8.93
C VAL A 65 -6.17 -18.80 -9.11
N ASP A 66 -6.68 -17.58 -9.26
CA ASP A 66 -8.12 -17.32 -9.41
C ASP A 66 -8.61 -17.43 -10.87
N PHE A 67 -7.68 -17.50 -11.81
CA PHE A 67 -7.99 -17.48 -13.25
C PHE A 67 -7.39 -18.71 -13.93
N LEU A 68 -8.16 -19.26 -14.86
CA LEU A 68 -7.75 -20.32 -15.74
C LEU A 68 -7.81 -19.79 -17.17
N VAL A 69 -6.75 -19.93 -17.95
CA VAL A 69 -6.77 -19.61 -19.38
C VAL A 69 -6.60 -20.91 -20.15
N ALA A 70 -7.49 -21.18 -21.09
CA ALA A 70 -7.54 -22.48 -21.70
C ALA A 70 -8.05 -22.52 -23.15
N THR A 71 -7.85 -23.65 -23.80
CA THR A 71 -8.56 -23.98 -25.06
C THR A 71 -9.88 -24.69 -24.79
N ASP A 72 -10.61 -25.01 -25.86
CA ASP A 72 -11.82 -25.85 -25.85
C ASP A 72 -11.67 -27.21 -25.14
N ALA A 73 -10.43 -27.64 -24.89
CA ALA A 73 -10.11 -28.83 -24.11
C ALA A 73 -10.68 -28.82 -22.68
N ILE A 74 -11.06 -27.66 -22.11
CA ILE A 74 -11.75 -27.62 -20.81
C ILE A 74 -13.19 -28.12 -20.89
N GLY A 75 -13.78 -28.11 -22.09
CA GLY A 75 -15.13 -28.59 -22.34
C GLY A 75 -15.29 -30.08 -22.06
N MET A 76 -14.19 -30.85 -21.91
CA MET A 76 -14.20 -32.29 -21.66
C MET A 76 -13.05 -32.73 -20.75
N GLY A 77 -13.33 -33.65 -19.82
CA GLY A 77 -12.28 -34.46 -19.18
C GLY A 77 -11.49 -33.81 -18.03
N LEU A 78 -11.97 -32.71 -17.44
CA LEU A 78 -11.36 -32.09 -16.26
C LEU A 78 -12.43 -31.76 -15.20
N ASN A 79 -12.12 -32.05 -13.94
CA ASN A 79 -12.98 -31.76 -12.79
C ASN A 79 -12.57 -30.42 -12.16
N MET A 80 -13.23 -29.33 -12.57
CA MET A 80 -12.93 -27.98 -12.09
C MET A 80 -14.22 -27.22 -11.73
N ASP A 81 -14.15 -26.38 -10.70
CA ASP A 81 -15.26 -25.54 -10.24
C ASP A 81 -15.07 -24.11 -10.76
N VAL A 82 -15.70 -23.77 -11.88
CA VAL A 82 -15.59 -22.45 -12.50
C VAL A 82 -16.88 -21.67 -12.22
N ASP A 83 -16.78 -20.39 -11.86
CA ASP A 83 -17.96 -19.55 -11.60
C ASP A 83 -18.38 -18.78 -12.86
N HIS A 84 -17.40 -18.46 -13.72
CA HIS A 84 -17.61 -17.70 -14.94
C HIS A 84 -16.77 -18.21 -16.11
N VAL A 85 -17.35 -18.33 -17.29
CA VAL A 85 -16.63 -18.64 -18.53
C VAL A 85 -16.64 -17.42 -19.46
N ALA A 86 -15.46 -16.97 -19.89
CA ALA A 86 -15.31 -15.85 -20.81
C ALA A 86 -14.66 -16.30 -22.12
N PHE A 87 -15.35 -16.13 -23.25
CA PHE A 87 -14.80 -16.43 -24.57
C PHE A 87 -13.95 -15.26 -25.08
N ALA A 88 -12.68 -15.50 -25.36
CA ALA A 88 -11.75 -14.54 -25.95
C ALA A 88 -11.72 -14.57 -27.49
N GLY A 89 -12.64 -15.33 -28.08
CA GLY A 89 -12.87 -15.45 -29.51
C GLY A 89 -14.00 -16.46 -29.73
N LEU A 90 -14.64 -16.42 -30.89
CA LEU A 90 -15.78 -17.28 -31.23
C LEU A 90 -15.54 -18.10 -32.49
N ARG A 91 -14.30 -18.11 -32.98
CA ARG A 91 -13.88 -18.81 -34.20
C ARG A 91 -12.79 -19.80 -33.86
N LYS A 92 -12.90 -21.03 -34.36
CA LYS A 92 -11.93 -22.10 -34.17
C LYS A 92 -11.54 -22.75 -35.49
N PHE A 93 -10.34 -23.32 -35.54
CA PHE A 93 -9.89 -24.15 -36.64
C PHE A 93 -10.37 -25.59 -36.43
N ASP A 94 -11.14 -26.12 -37.38
CA ASP A 94 -11.70 -27.48 -37.32
C ASP A 94 -10.80 -28.55 -37.97
N GLY A 95 -9.57 -28.19 -38.33
CA GLY A 95 -8.65 -29.03 -39.09
C GLY A 95 -8.60 -28.67 -40.58
N ARG A 96 -9.58 -27.93 -41.10
CA ARG A 96 -9.63 -27.50 -42.51
C ARG A 96 -9.77 -26.00 -42.66
N ARG A 97 -10.67 -25.38 -41.90
CA ARG A 97 -10.95 -23.95 -41.97
C ARG A 97 -11.24 -23.36 -40.60
N THR A 98 -11.07 -22.05 -40.50
CA THR A 98 -11.52 -21.29 -39.33
C THR A 98 -13.00 -20.98 -39.47
N ARG A 99 -13.82 -21.55 -38.58
CA ARG A 99 -15.28 -21.35 -38.56
C ARG A 99 -15.78 -20.86 -37.21
N TRP A 100 -17.00 -20.34 -37.19
CA TRP A 100 -17.71 -19.99 -35.96
C TRP A 100 -18.01 -21.24 -35.12
N LEU A 101 -18.04 -21.06 -33.79
CA LEU A 101 -18.50 -22.09 -32.86
C LEU A 101 -20.00 -22.33 -33.02
N HIS A 102 -20.41 -23.59 -32.91
CA HIS A 102 -21.82 -23.96 -32.85
C HIS A 102 -22.36 -23.81 -31.42
N ALA A 103 -23.69 -23.68 -31.29
CA ALA A 103 -24.36 -23.53 -29.99
C ALA A 103 -23.99 -24.64 -29.00
N HIS A 104 -23.92 -25.89 -29.46
CA HIS A 104 -23.55 -27.02 -28.59
C HIS A 104 -22.09 -26.95 -28.10
N GLU A 105 -21.16 -26.38 -28.89
CA GLU A 105 -19.75 -26.21 -28.49
C GLU A 105 -19.63 -25.10 -27.44
N ILE A 106 -20.37 -24.00 -27.62
CA ILE A 106 -20.47 -22.92 -26.64
C ILE A 106 -21.12 -23.46 -25.37
N GLY A 107 -22.22 -24.19 -25.46
CA GLY A 107 -22.91 -24.80 -24.33
C GLY A 107 -22.03 -25.78 -23.56
N GLN A 108 -21.24 -26.59 -24.26
CA GLN A 108 -20.30 -27.53 -23.62
C GLN A 108 -19.20 -26.83 -22.81
N ILE A 109 -18.71 -25.68 -23.31
CA ILE A 109 -17.65 -24.90 -22.65
C ILE A 109 -18.26 -24.01 -21.55
N ALA A 110 -19.32 -23.26 -21.86
CA ALA A 110 -20.03 -22.36 -20.94
C ALA A 110 -20.67 -23.12 -19.78
N GLY A 111 -21.18 -24.33 -20.02
CA GLY A 111 -21.72 -25.23 -19.01
C GLY A 111 -20.68 -25.74 -17.99
N ARG A 112 -19.39 -25.39 -18.16
CA ARG A 112 -18.37 -25.56 -17.11
C ARG A 112 -18.51 -24.52 -16.00
N ALA A 113 -19.21 -23.41 -16.25
CA ALA A 113 -19.55 -22.42 -15.24
C ALA A 113 -20.75 -22.89 -14.39
N GLY A 114 -20.60 -22.81 -13.07
CA GLY A 114 -21.62 -23.23 -12.11
C GLY A 114 -21.61 -24.73 -11.83
N ARG A 115 -22.16 -25.11 -10.66
CA ARG A 115 -22.30 -26.52 -10.21
C ARG A 115 -23.38 -26.66 -9.15
N HIS A 116 -24.26 -27.66 -9.31
CA HIS A 116 -25.28 -28.16 -8.36
C HIS A 116 -26.04 -27.07 -7.56
N LEU A 117 -25.38 -26.42 -6.61
CA LEU A 117 -25.92 -25.42 -5.69
C LEU A 117 -25.60 -23.95 -6.08
N ARG A 118 -24.76 -23.72 -7.11
CA ARG A 118 -24.34 -22.36 -7.53
C ARG A 118 -24.57 -22.15 -9.01
N ASP A 119 -25.19 -21.01 -9.31
CA ASP A 119 -25.44 -20.56 -10.67
C ASP A 119 -24.13 -20.13 -11.35
N GLY A 120 -24.04 -20.45 -12.64
CA GLY A 120 -22.90 -20.13 -13.48
C GLY A 120 -23.21 -18.94 -14.37
N THR A 121 -22.17 -18.22 -14.80
CA THR A 121 -22.32 -17.17 -15.81
C THR A 121 -21.35 -17.39 -16.97
N PHE A 122 -21.72 -16.93 -18.16
CA PHE A 122 -20.79 -16.90 -19.28
C PHE A 122 -20.88 -15.58 -20.04
N GLY A 123 -19.83 -15.25 -20.78
CA GLY A 123 -19.73 -13.99 -21.49
C GLY A 123 -18.60 -14.00 -22.51
N VAL A 124 -18.36 -12.85 -23.12
CA VAL A 124 -17.22 -12.63 -24.02
C VAL A 124 -16.24 -11.63 -23.42
N THR A 125 -14.98 -11.68 -23.83
CA THR A 125 -14.03 -10.62 -23.48
C THR A 125 -14.30 -9.38 -24.32
N ALA A 126 -13.93 -8.19 -23.84
CA ALA A 126 -14.12 -6.93 -24.56
C ALA A 126 -13.38 -6.83 -25.91
N GLU A 127 -12.46 -7.74 -26.20
CA GLU A 127 -11.72 -7.82 -27.46
C GLU A 127 -12.35 -8.83 -28.43
N ALA A 128 -13.30 -9.63 -27.98
CA ALA A 128 -14.04 -10.59 -28.79
C ALA A 128 -15.31 -9.96 -29.35
N GLU A 129 -15.78 -10.49 -30.48
CA GLU A 129 -17.09 -10.16 -31.04
C GLU A 129 -18.19 -10.60 -30.06
N ASP A 130 -19.25 -9.80 -29.97
CA ASP A 130 -20.41 -10.12 -29.13
C ASP A 130 -21.14 -11.35 -29.67
N LEU A 131 -21.72 -12.13 -28.75
CA LEU A 131 -22.57 -13.26 -29.10
C LEU A 131 -23.91 -12.77 -29.64
N ASP A 132 -24.38 -13.42 -30.70
CA ASP A 132 -25.73 -13.23 -31.23
C ASP A 132 -26.78 -13.56 -30.14
N PRO A 133 -27.79 -12.70 -29.91
CA PRO A 133 -28.87 -12.97 -28.97
C PRO A 133 -29.55 -14.34 -29.14
N ASP A 134 -29.76 -14.78 -30.38
CA ASP A 134 -30.41 -16.06 -30.67
C ASP A 134 -29.53 -17.24 -30.20
N LEU A 135 -28.22 -17.11 -30.41
CA LEU A 135 -27.23 -18.09 -29.96
C LEU A 135 -27.12 -18.12 -28.43
N VAL A 136 -27.21 -16.97 -27.78
CA VAL A 136 -27.28 -16.87 -26.31
C VAL A 136 -28.52 -17.59 -25.79
N GLU A 137 -29.68 -17.35 -26.39
CA GLU A 137 -30.94 -17.98 -26.00
C GLU A 137 -30.88 -19.51 -26.17
N GLN A 138 -30.31 -20.00 -27.28
CA GLN A 138 -30.09 -21.43 -27.51
C GLN A 138 -29.23 -22.07 -26.40
N VAL A 139 -28.15 -21.41 -25.99
CA VAL A 139 -27.24 -21.91 -24.94
C VAL A 139 -27.89 -21.88 -23.56
N VAL A 140 -28.59 -20.80 -23.21
CA VAL A 140 -29.25 -20.65 -21.90
C VAL A 140 -30.40 -21.63 -21.75
N GLU A 141 -31.23 -21.78 -22.78
CA GLU A 141 -32.41 -22.68 -22.80
C GLU A 141 -32.05 -24.14 -23.14
N HIS A 142 -30.76 -24.44 -23.35
CA HIS A 142 -30.27 -25.77 -23.73
C HIS A 142 -30.98 -26.35 -24.97
N ARG A 143 -31.26 -25.50 -25.97
CA ARG A 143 -31.88 -25.86 -27.24
C ARG A 143 -30.81 -25.97 -28.32
N PHE A 144 -30.44 -27.20 -28.66
CA PHE A 144 -29.43 -27.51 -29.67
C PHE A 144 -30.03 -28.31 -30.83
N ASP A 145 -29.47 -28.11 -32.02
CA ASP A 145 -29.89 -28.86 -33.20
C ASP A 145 -29.65 -30.37 -33.03
N PRO A 146 -30.58 -31.23 -33.47
CA PRO A 146 -30.40 -32.67 -33.42
C PRO A 146 -29.27 -33.12 -34.36
N VAL A 147 -28.59 -34.20 -33.99
CA VAL A 147 -27.60 -34.84 -34.88
C VAL A 147 -28.36 -35.59 -35.98
N GLU A 148 -28.28 -35.08 -37.22
CA GLU A 148 -29.01 -35.63 -38.37
C GLU A 148 -28.32 -36.84 -39.01
N ALA A 149 -26.99 -36.91 -38.94
CA ALA A 149 -26.21 -37.99 -39.51
C ALA A 149 -24.91 -38.24 -38.73
N ALA A 150 -24.39 -39.46 -38.83
CA ALA A 150 -23.08 -39.85 -38.30
C ALA A 150 -22.13 -40.21 -39.43
N GLU A 151 -20.88 -39.79 -39.30
CA GLU A 151 -19.81 -40.24 -40.19
C GLU A 151 -19.50 -41.72 -39.94
N TRP A 152 -19.45 -42.50 -41.02
CA TRP A 152 -19.24 -43.92 -41.00
C TRP A 152 -18.06 -44.32 -41.89
N ARG A 153 -17.25 -45.25 -41.39
CA ARG A 153 -16.17 -45.88 -42.12
C ARG A 153 -16.34 -47.40 -42.09
N ASN A 154 -16.08 -48.06 -43.21
CA ASN A 154 -16.16 -49.51 -43.30
C ASN A 154 -15.12 -50.18 -42.38
N ALA A 155 -15.58 -51.05 -41.48
CA ALA A 155 -14.73 -51.83 -40.58
C ALA A 155 -14.23 -53.16 -41.20
N ARG A 156 -14.88 -53.65 -42.26
CA ARG A 156 -14.52 -54.89 -42.95
C ARG A 156 -13.60 -54.59 -44.13
N LEU A 157 -12.31 -54.44 -43.83
CA LEU A 157 -11.28 -54.11 -44.82
C LEU A 157 -10.79 -55.36 -45.55
N ASP A 158 -10.50 -55.19 -46.84
CA ASP A 158 -9.93 -56.23 -47.70
C ASP A 158 -8.42 -56.03 -47.83
N PHE A 159 -7.63 -57.06 -47.54
CA PHE A 159 -6.17 -57.00 -47.55
C PHE A 159 -5.54 -57.92 -48.62
N ASP A 160 -6.33 -58.43 -49.55
CA ASP A 160 -5.81 -59.35 -50.58
C ASP A 160 -4.92 -58.62 -51.59
N THR A 161 -5.30 -57.41 -52.01
CA THR A 161 -4.43 -56.49 -52.79
C THR A 161 -4.58 -55.04 -52.35
N LEU A 162 -3.59 -54.18 -52.67
CA LEU A 162 -3.66 -52.74 -52.38
C LEU A 162 -4.89 -52.05 -53.02
N PRO A 163 -5.26 -52.34 -54.28
CA PRO A 163 -6.52 -51.88 -54.85
C PRO A 163 -7.78 -52.34 -54.10
N ASP A 164 -7.81 -53.57 -53.59
CA ASP A 164 -8.95 -54.08 -52.82
C ASP A 164 -9.09 -53.35 -51.48
N LEU A 165 -7.98 -53.06 -50.80
CA LEU A 165 -7.97 -52.24 -49.59
C LEU A 165 -8.55 -50.86 -49.85
N LEU A 166 -8.05 -50.15 -50.87
CA LEU A 166 -8.56 -48.82 -51.23
C LEU A 166 -10.05 -48.84 -51.58
N ARG A 167 -10.52 -49.88 -52.30
CA ARG A 167 -11.94 -50.04 -52.62
C ARG A 167 -12.78 -50.28 -51.36
N SER A 168 -12.28 -51.09 -50.43
CA SER A 168 -12.97 -51.42 -49.18
C SER A 168 -13.09 -50.21 -48.24
N LEU A 169 -12.15 -49.25 -48.29
CA LEU A 169 -12.20 -48.01 -47.52
C LEU A 169 -13.27 -47.03 -48.01
N THR A 170 -13.58 -47.05 -49.31
CA THR A 170 -14.53 -46.13 -49.96
C THR A 170 -15.95 -46.66 -50.09
N VAL A 171 -16.25 -47.81 -49.45
CA VAL A 171 -17.61 -48.37 -49.43
C VAL A 171 -18.57 -47.35 -48.80
N THR A 172 -19.75 -47.17 -49.36
CA THR A 172 -20.79 -46.29 -48.80
C THR A 172 -21.69 -47.04 -47.82
N PRO A 173 -22.16 -46.39 -46.74
CA PRO A 173 -23.09 -47.01 -45.81
C PRO A 173 -24.45 -47.24 -46.46
N GLN A 174 -25.11 -48.36 -46.13
CA GLN A 174 -26.45 -48.69 -46.63
C GLN A 174 -27.59 -48.23 -45.71
N ARG A 175 -27.27 -47.66 -44.54
CA ARG A 175 -28.28 -47.18 -43.58
C ARG A 175 -28.46 -45.68 -43.72
N SER A 176 -29.71 -45.23 -43.77
CA SER A 176 -30.05 -43.81 -43.68
C SER A 176 -29.51 -43.20 -42.39
N GLY A 177 -29.09 -41.93 -42.44
CA GLY A 177 -28.42 -41.25 -41.33
C GLY A 177 -26.94 -41.58 -41.16
N LEU A 178 -26.35 -42.43 -42.02
CA LEU A 178 -24.90 -42.61 -42.09
C LEU A 178 -24.36 -42.00 -43.38
N SER A 179 -23.28 -41.23 -43.26
CA SER A 179 -22.54 -40.70 -44.41
C SER A 179 -21.12 -41.26 -44.41
N LEU A 180 -20.54 -41.49 -45.58
CA LEU A 180 -19.14 -41.89 -45.66
C LEU A 180 -18.26 -40.78 -45.07
N THR A 181 -17.39 -41.13 -44.13
CA THR A 181 -16.40 -40.19 -43.56
C THR A 181 -15.55 -39.59 -44.67
N ALA A 182 -15.24 -38.30 -44.56
CA ALA A 182 -14.30 -37.67 -45.49
C ALA A 182 -12.90 -38.30 -45.37
N GLU A 183 -12.07 -38.13 -46.40
CA GLU A 183 -10.72 -38.74 -46.42
C GLU A 183 -9.93 -38.39 -45.15
N ALA A 184 -9.61 -39.43 -44.37
CA ALA A 184 -8.87 -39.32 -43.12
C ALA A 184 -7.36 -39.42 -43.37
N LEU A 185 -6.56 -38.96 -42.40
CA LEU A 185 -5.10 -38.90 -42.53
C LEU A 185 -4.48 -40.26 -42.90
N ASP A 186 -4.95 -41.35 -42.31
CA ASP A 186 -4.46 -42.71 -42.59
C ASP A 186 -4.69 -43.14 -44.05
N GLU A 187 -5.84 -42.80 -44.63
CA GLU A 187 -6.14 -43.05 -46.04
C GLU A 187 -5.28 -42.18 -46.97
N THR A 188 -5.11 -40.89 -46.64
CA THR A 188 -4.25 -39.99 -47.41
C THR A 188 -2.80 -40.45 -47.41
N LEU A 189 -2.29 -40.90 -46.26
CA LEU A 189 -0.96 -41.50 -46.13
C LEU A 189 -0.83 -42.77 -46.97
N LEU A 190 -1.82 -43.66 -46.91
CA LEU A 190 -1.82 -44.89 -47.69
C LEU A 190 -1.77 -44.58 -49.20
N ARG A 191 -2.64 -43.69 -49.69
CA ARG A 191 -2.69 -43.27 -51.10
C ARG A 191 -1.37 -42.65 -51.56
N ARG A 192 -0.66 -41.97 -50.65
CA ARG A 192 0.66 -41.40 -50.92
C ARG A 192 1.75 -42.47 -50.96
N LEU A 193 1.83 -43.33 -49.93
CA LEU A 193 2.86 -44.35 -49.78
C LEU A 193 2.78 -45.43 -50.87
N ILE A 194 1.59 -45.77 -51.37
CA ILE A 194 1.44 -46.74 -52.47
C ILE A 194 2.11 -46.26 -53.76
N ARG A 195 2.30 -44.95 -53.95
CA ARG A 195 3.00 -44.37 -55.11
C ARG A 195 4.52 -44.49 -55.01
N ASP A 196 5.05 -44.83 -53.84
CA ASP A 196 6.48 -45.06 -53.63
C ASP A 196 6.86 -46.46 -54.14
N GLU A 197 7.81 -46.53 -55.07
CA GLU A 197 8.21 -47.78 -55.72
C GLU A 197 8.76 -48.82 -54.74
N GLU A 198 9.41 -48.39 -53.67
CA GLU A 198 9.96 -49.27 -52.64
C GLU A 198 8.83 -49.94 -51.85
N ILE A 199 7.81 -49.17 -51.49
CA ILE A 199 6.64 -49.64 -50.75
C ILE A 199 5.78 -50.57 -51.62
N ALA A 200 5.57 -50.21 -52.89
CA ALA A 200 4.85 -51.05 -53.84
C ALA A 200 5.55 -52.41 -54.08
N ARG A 201 6.88 -52.49 -53.91
CA ARG A 201 7.64 -53.74 -54.01
C ARG A 201 7.46 -54.63 -52.78
N ILE A 202 7.41 -54.04 -51.59
CA ILE A 202 7.29 -54.77 -50.30
C ILE A 202 5.83 -55.17 -50.02
N GLY A 203 4.86 -54.32 -50.36
CA GLY A 203 3.43 -54.49 -50.11
C GLY A 203 2.70 -55.49 -51.03
N ARG A 204 3.32 -56.62 -51.36
CA ARG A 204 2.75 -57.64 -52.30
C ARG A 204 2.07 -58.82 -51.61
N SER A 205 2.26 -58.98 -50.31
CA SER A 205 1.62 -60.04 -49.52
C SER A 205 0.56 -59.43 -48.60
N ARG A 206 -0.49 -60.21 -48.31
CA ARG A 206 -1.55 -59.81 -47.38
C ARG A 206 -1.01 -59.29 -46.05
N GLY A 207 -0.01 -59.96 -45.48
CA GLY A 207 0.64 -59.53 -44.23
C GLY A 207 1.35 -58.18 -44.35
N ALA A 208 2.06 -57.94 -45.45
CA ALA A 208 2.72 -56.66 -45.70
C ALA A 208 1.70 -55.52 -45.92
N ILE A 209 0.60 -55.78 -46.63
CA ILE A 209 -0.47 -54.80 -46.83
C ILE A 209 -1.11 -54.44 -45.49
N MET A 210 -1.38 -55.42 -44.62
CA MET A 210 -1.85 -55.16 -43.25
C MET A 210 -0.87 -54.29 -42.47
N ARG A 211 0.43 -54.59 -42.48
CA ARG A 211 1.46 -53.78 -41.80
C ARG A 211 1.55 -52.36 -42.34
N LEU A 212 1.43 -52.17 -43.66
CA LEU A 212 1.41 -50.85 -44.28
C LEU A 212 0.22 -50.04 -43.76
N TRP A 213 -0.96 -50.67 -43.72
CA TRP A 213 -2.16 -50.04 -43.20
C TRP A 213 -2.02 -49.65 -41.73
N GLU A 214 -1.54 -50.55 -40.87
CA GLU A 214 -1.31 -50.23 -39.46
C GLU A 214 -0.28 -49.09 -39.27
N ALA A 215 0.76 -49.02 -40.11
CA ALA A 215 1.73 -47.92 -40.09
C ALA A 215 1.10 -46.58 -40.51
N CYS A 216 0.17 -46.59 -41.47
CA CYS A 216 -0.60 -45.39 -41.86
C CYS A 216 -1.55 -44.92 -40.75
N GLN A 217 -1.99 -45.82 -39.88
CA GLN A 217 -2.84 -45.50 -38.72
C GLN A 217 -2.06 -44.87 -37.55
N LEU A 218 -0.75 -44.66 -37.69
CA LEU A 218 0.06 -44.00 -36.67
C LEU A 218 -0.50 -42.59 -36.37
N PRO A 219 -0.88 -42.30 -35.10
CA PRO A 219 -1.41 -40.98 -34.77
C PRO A 219 -0.35 -39.88 -34.88
N ASP A 220 -0.69 -38.78 -35.53
CA ASP A 220 0.15 -37.58 -35.56
C ASP A 220 -0.10 -36.67 -34.35
N PHE A 221 0.52 -37.01 -33.22
CA PHE A 221 0.48 -36.18 -32.01
C PHE A 221 1.24 -34.85 -32.16
N GLN A 222 2.15 -34.75 -33.12
CA GLN A 222 3.00 -33.58 -33.34
C GLN A 222 2.37 -32.58 -34.31
N LYS A 223 1.33 -32.99 -35.06
CA LYS A 223 0.68 -32.19 -36.11
C LYS A 223 1.70 -31.70 -37.14
N THR A 224 2.60 -32.60 -37.53
CA THR A 224 3.64 -32.36 -38.53
C THR A 224 3.07 -32.18 -39.92
N THR A 225 3.92 -31.80 -40.87
CA THR A 225 3.51 -31.79 -42.27
C THR A 225 3.20 -33.22 -42.75
N LEU A 226 2.31 -33.34 -43.74
CA LEU A 226 1.97 -34.64 -44.34
C LEU A 226 3.22 -35.39 -44.84
N ASP A 227 4.23 -34.65 -45.32
CA ASP A 227 5.51 -35.18 -45.81
C ASP A 227 6.33 -35.84 -44.68
N GLU A 228 6.48 -35.15 -43.56
CA GLU A 228 7.22 -35.65 -42.39
C GLU A 228 6.54 -36.87 -41.78
N HIS A 229 5.21 -36.81 -41.60
CA HIS A 229 4.45 -37.94 -41.06
C HIS A 229 4.47 -39.14 -42.01
N SER A 230 4.42 -38.89 -43.34
CA SER A 230 4.58 -39.94 -44.34
C SER A 230 5.95 -40.60 -44.30
N ARG A 231 7.04 -39.87 -44.03
CA ARG A 231 8.37 -40.46 -43.84
C ARG A 231 8.42 -41.35 -42.61
N LEU A 232 7.82 -40.92 -41.49
CA LEU A 232 7.76 -41.74 -40.29
C LEU A 232 6.97 -43.04 -40.50
N ALA A 233 5.80 -42.95 -41.14
CA ALA A 233 5.01 -44.14 -41.48
C ALA A 233 5.78 -45.09 -42.42
N LYS A 234 6.51 -44.53 -43.41
CA LYS A 234 7.40 -45.29 -44.29
C LYS A 234 8.50 -46.01 -43.49
N ASP A 235 9.21 -45.29 -42.63
CA ASP A 235 10.29 -45.83 -41.80
C ASP A 235 9.82 -46.97 -40.90
N VAL A 236 8.64 -46.81 -40.26
CA VAL A 236 8.02 -47.85 -39.43
C VAL A 236 7.70 -49.07 -40.28
N PHE A 237 7.03 -48.89 -41.42
CA PHE A 237 6.68 -49.99 -42.31
C PHE A 237 7.91 -50.76 -42.82
N THR A 238 8.94 -50.05 -43.29
CA THR A 238 10.19 -50.67 -43.78
C THR A 238 10.89 -51.46 -42.66
N ALA A 239 10.90 -50.94 -41.43
CA ALA A 239 11.49 -51.66 -40.30
C ALA A 239 10.69 -52.91 -39.91
N LEU A 240 9.34 -52.84 -39.91
CA LEU A 240 8.45 -53.97 -39.61
C LEU A 240 8.47 -55.06 -40.68
N THR A 241 8.82 -54.72 -41.92
CA THR A 241 8.93 -55.67 -43.04
C THR A 241 10.36 -56.12 -43.32
N SER A 242 11.33 -55.62 -42.55
CA SER A 242 12.72 -56.08 -42.59
C SER A 242 12.87 -57.52 -42.08
N LYS A 243 14.05 -58.13 -42.25
CA LYS A 243 14.36 -59.49 -41.77
C LYS A 243 14.08 -59.71 -40.27
N ARG A 244 14.15 -58.65 -39.46
CA ARG A 244 13.89 -58.71 -38.01
C ARG A 244 12.40 -58.73 -37.66
N GLY A 245 11.53 -58.25 -38.57
CA GLY A 245 10.07 -58.24 -38.40
C GLY A 245 9.55 -57.36 -37.26
N ARG A 246 10.42 -56.57 -36.63
CA ARG A 246 10.16 -55.72 -35.46
C ARG A 246 11.11 -54.52 -35.42
N LEU A 247 10.67 -53.47 -34.75
CA LEU A 247 11.46 -52.31 -34.36
C LEU A 247 12.41 -52.73 -33.24
N ALA A 248 13.69 -52.83 -33.56
CA ALA A 248 14.75 -53.17 -32.61
C ALA A 248 15.26 -51.92 -31.87
N ASP A 249 16.14 -52.12 -30.89
CA ASP A 249 16.68 -51.05 -30.06
C ASP A 249 17.45 -50.00 -30.86
N ASP A 250 18.08 -50.37 -31.98
CA ASP A 250 18.76 -49.44 -32.89
C ASP A 250 17.79 -48.51 -33.64
N TRP A 251 16.49 -48.85 -33.71
CA TRP A 251 15.45 -47.99 -34.24
C TRP A 251 14.86 -47.06 -33.17
N MET A 252 14.59 -47.62 -31.97
CA MET A 252 13.96 -46.92 -30.85
C MET A 252 14.93 -45.98 -30.10
N ALA A 253 16.15 -46.44 -29.79
CA ALA A 253 17.08 -45.72 -28.92
C ALA A 253 17.51 -44.34 -29.47
N PRO A 254 17.84 -44.17 -30.77
CA PRO A 254 18.19 -42.84 -31.29
C PRO A 254 17.02 -41.85 -31.22
N ARG A 255 15.80 -42.32 -31.50
CA ARG A 255 14.58 -41.50 -31.43
C ARG A 255 14.22 -41.13 -30.00
N PHE A 256 14.37 -42.07 -29.06
CA PHE A 256 14.20 -41.81 -27.64
C PHE A 256 15.23 -40.80 -27.13
N ALA A 257 16.53 -40.99 -27.44
CA ALA A 257 17.60 -40.09 -27.02
C ALA A 257 17.41 -38.65 -27.55
N PHE A 258 16.82 -38.48 -28.74
CA PHE A 258 16.52 -37.16 -29.30
C PHE A 258 15.50 -36.36 -28.46
N VAL A 259 14.53 -37.05 -27.87
CA VAL A 259 13.45 -36.46 -27.06
C VAL A 259 13.71 -36.50 -25.55
N ASP A 260 14.70 -37.29 -25.11
CA ASP A 260 15.14 -37.46 -23.72
C ASP A 260 15.93 -36.25 -23.21
N ARG A 261 15.31 -35.08 -23.25
CA ARG A 261 15.90 -33.80 -22.82
C ARG A 261 14.85 -32.90 -22.18
N ASP A 262 15.17 -32.32 -21.04
CA ASP A 262 14.31 -31.44 -20.24
C ASP A 262 14.64 -29.94 -20.39
N ASP A 263 15.58 -29.60 -21.26
CA ASP A 263 15.95 -28.22 -21.59
C ASP A 263 14.94 -27.52 -22.52
N GLY A 264 15.07 -26.20 -22.65
CA GLY A 264 14.30 -25.41 -23.62
C GLY A 264 13.06 -24.70 -23.05
N GLN A 265 12.33 -24.06 -23.96
CA GLN A 265 11.11 -23.29 -23.65
C GLN A 265 9.87 -24.18 -23.65
N ILE A 266 8.74 -23.67 -23.14
CA ILE A 266 7.46 -24.39 -23.02
C ILE A 266 7.04 -25.04 -24.35
N ASP A 267 7.17 -24.35 -25.48
CA ASP A 267 6.76 -24.91 -26.78
C ASP A 267 7.66 -26.05 -27.25
N GLN A 268 8.96 -25.98 -26.95
CA GLN A 268 9.90 -27.05 -27.24
C GLN A 268 9.61 -28.29 -26.37
N LEU A 269 9.32 -28.08 -25.09
CA LEU A 269 8.91 -29.16 -24.17
C LEU A 269 7.58 -29.79 -24.60
N SER A 270 6.59 -28.98 -25.01
CA SER A 270 5.31 -29.47 -25.51
C SER A 270 5.49 -30.29 -26.80
N ALA A 271 6.34 -29.83 -27.73
CA ALA A 271 6.64 -30.56 -28.96
C ALA A 271 7.33 -31.91 -28.67
N ARG A 272 8.30 -31.93 -27.75
CA ARG A 272 8.95 -33.18 -27.31
C ARG A 272 7.96 -34.13 -26.65
N LEU A 273 7.06 -33.63 -25.81
CA LEU A 273 6.02 -34.43 -25.18
C LEU A 273 5.09 -35.08 -26.23
N SER A 274 4.71 -34.36 -27.27
CA SER A 274 3.98 -34.92 -28.42
C SER A 274 4.79 -36.02 -29.13
N ALA A 275 6.10 -35.83 -29.32
CA ALA A 275 6.96 -36.85 -29.92
C ALA A 275 7.11 -38.10 -29.03
N VAL A 276 7.21 -37.92 -27.70
CA VAL A 276 7.21 -39.02 -26.72
C VAL A 276 5.89 -39.82 -26.80
N ARG A 277 4.74 -39.18 -27.03
CA ARG A 277 3.47 -39.89 -27.22
C ARG A 277 3.47 -40.79 -28.46
N THR A 278 4.09 -40.35 -29.55
CA THR A 278 4.27 -41.21 -30.74
C THR A 278 5.12 -42.44 -30.39
N LEU A 279 6.23 -42.27 -29.66
CA LEU A 279 7.05 -43.39 -29.21
C LEU A 279 6.33 -44.30 -28.19
N SER A 280 5.54 -43.72 -27.29
CA SER A 280 4.72 -44.44 -26.31
C SER A 280 3.63 -45.26 -27.00
N TYR A 281 2.98 -44.72 -28.04
CA TYR A 281 2.03 -45.47 -28.86
C TYR A 281 2.70 -46.67 -29.53
N ILE A 282 3.88 -46.45 -30.15
CA ILE A 282 4.67 -47.52 -30.76
C ILE A 282 5.10 -48.57 -29.72
N ALA A 283 5.56 -48.15 -28.54
CA ALA A 283 5.94 -49.06 -27.46
C ALA A 283 4.77 -49.90 -26.94
N ASN A 284 3.53 -49.37 -27.00
CA ASN A 284 2.32 -50.09 -26.65
C ASN A 284 1.84 -51.11 -27.71
N ARG A 285 2.55 -51.24 -28.84
CA ARG A 285 2.34 -52.29 -29.86
C ARG A 285 3.33 -53.46 -29.63
N PRO A 286 2.95 -54.51 -28.88
CA PRO A 286 3.86 -55.62 -28.54
C PRO A 286 4.28 -56.44 -29.77
N ASP A 287 3.50 -56.37 -30.84
CA ASP A 287 3.74 -56.97 -32.15
C ASP A 287 4.69 -56.14 -33.03
N TRP A 288 5.02 -54.90 -32.64
CA TRP A 288 5.90 -54.01 -33.38
C TRP A 288 7.30 -53.94 -32.79
N VAL A 289 7.44 -53.88 -31.47
CA VAL A 289 8.71 -53.53 -30.80
C VAL A 289 9.37 -54.76 -30.16
N HIS A 290 10.71 -54.80 -30.17
CA HIS A 290 11.50 -55.73 -29.35
C HIS A 290 11.59 -55.21 -27.91
N ASP A 291 11.34 -56.04 -26.90
CA ASP A 291 11.21 -55.60 -25.49
C ASP A 291 10.18 -54.44 -25.29
N ALA A 292 8.94 -54.70 -25.69
CA ALA A 292 7.86 -53.72 -25.55
C ALA A 292 7.60 -53.27 -24.10
N GLN A 293 7.91 -54.10 -23.09
CA GLN A 293 7.75 -53.72 -21.68
C GLN A 293 8.82 -52.68 -21.29
N GLY A 294 10.09 -52.95 -21.54
CA GLY A 294 11.17 -52.02 -21.23
C GLY A 294 11.00 -50.66 -21.93
N TRP A 295 10.57 -50.66 -23.19
CA TRP A 295 10.30 -49.40 -23.90
C TRP A 295 9.08 -48.66 -23.37
N ARG A 296 7.99 -49.35 -23.00
CA ARG A 296 6.81 -48.72 -22.37
C ARG A 296 7.19 -48.00 -21.08
N ASP A 297 7.96 -48.67 -20.23
CA ASP A 297 8.39 -48.11 -18.95
C ASP A 297 9.30 -46.90 -19.14
N LYS A 298 10.27 -46.97 -20.07
CA LYS A 298 11.13 -45.83 -20.45
C LYS A 298 10.33 -44.65 -20.99
N THR A 299 9.40 -44.87 -21.93
CA THR A 299 8.59 -43.79 -22.52
C THR A 299 7.65 -43.16 -21.50
N ARG A 300 7.09 -43.96 -20.59
CA ARG A 300 6.22 -43.46 -19.52
C ARG A 300 6.98 -42.61 -18.51
N ALA A 301 8.14 -43.09 -18.06
CA ALA A 301 9.00 -42.33 -17.15
C ALA A 301 9.44 -40.98 -17.78
N LEU A 302 9.76 -40.99 -19.09
CA LEU A 302 10.09 -39.77 -19.80
C LEU A 302 8.88 -38.84 -19.95
N GLU A 303 7.70 -39.36 -20.29
CA GLU A 303 6.46 -38.57 -20.39
C GLU A 303 6.12 -37.90 -19.06
N ASP A 304 6.20 -38.64 -17.94
CA ASP A 304 5.95 -38.12 -16.60
C ASP A 304 6.96 -37.02 -16.25
N ARG A 305 8.26 -37.24 -16.46
CA ARG A 305 9.31 -36.26 -16.18
C ARG A 305 9.15 -34.99 -17.02
N LEU A 306 8.93 -35.10 -18.33
CA LEU A 306 8.71 -33.93 -19.19
C LEU A 306 7.42 -33.18 -18.84
N SER A 307 6.37 -33.91 -18.43
CA SER A 307 5.11 -33.32 -17.98
C SER A 307 5.28 -32.50 -16.70
N ASP A 308 6.10 -32.96 -15.77
CA ASP A 308 6.40 -32.27 -14.51
C ASP A 308 7.27 -31.02 -14.78
N VAL A 309 8.33 -31.14 -15.58
CA VAL A 309 9.15 -29.98 -16.00
C VAL A 309 8.31 -28.94 -16.75
N LEU A 310 7.41 -29.39 -17.64
CA LEU A 310 6.51 -28.49 -18.35
C LEU A 310 5.54 -27.78 -17.38
N HIS A 311 5.02 -28.48 -16.39
CA HIS A 311 4.20 -27.88 -15.33
C HIS A 311 4.99 -26.80 -14.57
N GLU A 312 6.22 -27.11 -14.13
CA GLU A 312 7.07 -26.16 -13.42
C GLU A 312 7.35 -24.90 -14.27
N ARG A 313 7.66 -25.07 -15.56
CA ARG A 313 7.90 -23.95 -16.49
C ARG A 313 6.65 -23.11 -16.73
N LEU A 314 5.48 -23.74 -16.88
CA LEU A 314 4.21 -23.04 -16.99
C LEU A 314 3.92 -22.23 -15.73
N THR A 315 4.06 -22.84 -14.55
CA THR A 315 3.85 -22.18 -13.26
C THR A 315 4.83 -21.03 -13.07
N ALA A 316 6.13 -21.22 -13.33
CA ALA A 316 7.13 -20.17 -13.22
C ALA A 316 6.88 -18.98 -14.19
N ARG A 317 6.35 -19.25 -15.39
CA ARG A 317 6.05 -18.21 -16.38
C ARG A 317 4.74 -17.48 -16.12
N PHE A 318 3.70 -18.19 -15.69
CA PHE A 318 2.33 -17.65 -15.64
C PHE A 318 1.80 -17.42 -14.23
N VAL A 319 2.58 -17.71 -13.20
CA VAL A 319 2.21 -17.47 -11.80
C VAL A 319 3.31 -16.70 -11.09
N ASP A 320 2.98 -15.49 -10.65
CA ASP A 320 3.76 -14.74 -9.68
C ASP A 320 3.24 -15.06 -8.28
N ARG A 321 3.97 -15.92 -7.57
CA ARG A 321 3.60 -16.38 -6.23
C ARG A 321 3.47 -15.22 -5.23
N ARG A 322 4.28 -14.15 -5.35
CA ARG A 322 4.24 -12.99 -4.46
C ARG A 322 2.98 -12.17 -4.71
N THR A 323 2.70 -11.85 -5.97
CA THR A 323 1.48 -11.11 -6.35
C THR A 323 0.22 -11.92 -6.05
N THR A 324 0.28 -13.25 -6.21
CA THR A 324 -0.87 -14.11 -5.94
C THR A 324 -1.14 -14.27 -4.44
N ALA A 325 -0.10 -14.42 -3.60
CA ALA A 325 -0.24 -14.40 -2.14
C ALA A 325 -0.80 -13.06 -1.66
N LEU A 326 -0.30 -11.94 -2.20
CA LEU A 326 -0.78 -10.60 -1.88
C LEU A 326 -2.26 -10.40 -2.29
N MET A 327 -2.67 -10.90 -3.47
CA MET A 327 -4.07 -10.87 -3.90
C MET A 327 -4.97 -11.77 -3.05
N ARG A 328 -4.47 -12.89 -2.51
CA ARG A 328 -5.22 -13.70 -1.54
C ARG A 328 -5.36 -12.95 -0.21
N ALA A 329 -4.28 -12.41 0.33
CA ALA A 329 -4.30 -11.63 1.58
C ALA A 329 -5.23 -10.41 1.52
N LEU A 330 -5.35 -9.76 0.35
CA LEU A 330 -6.29 -8.65 0.14
C LEU A 330 -7.77 -9.07 0.13
N ASN A 331 -8.05 -10.36 -0.12
CA ASN A 331 -9.38 -10.88 -0.42
C ASN A 331 -9.94 -11.87 0.60
N VAL A 332 -9.13 -12.39 1.54
CA VAL A 332 -9.67 -13.16 2.66
C VAL A 332 -10.49 -12.19 3.53
N ARG A 333 -11.81 -12.41 3.55
CA ARG A 333 -12.76 -11.69 4.40
C ARG A 333 -12.83 -12.25 5.83
N ASP A 334 -11.99 -13.24 6.16
CA ASP A 334 -11.90 -13.80 7.49
C ASP A 334 -10.69 -13.26 8.24
N ASP A 335 -10.94 -12.76 9.45
CA ASP A 335 -9.97 -12.35 10.44
C ASP A 335 -8.93 -13.45 10.64
N THR A 336 -7.69 -13.28 10.16
CA THR A 336 -6.41 -13.61 10.83
C THR A 336 -5.22 -13.59 9.86
N PHE A 337 -4.01 -13.49 10.42
CA PHE A 337 -2.65 -13.54 9.82
C PHE A 337 -1.83 -12.24 9.76
N ALA A 338 -2.34 -11.13 10.28
CA ALA A 338 -1.47 -10.03 10.68
C ALA A 338 -1.30 -10.02 12.20
N GLY A 339 -0.09 -10.33 12.65
CA GLY A 339 0.29 -10.30 14.06
C GLY A 339 1.07 -9.01 14.34
N VAL A 340 0.61 -8.22 15.31
CA VAL A 340 1.45 -7.21 15.94
C VAL A 340 2.13 -7.89 17.13
N ALA A 341 3.44 -8.06 17.06
CA ALA A 341 4.22 -8.60 18.16
C ALA A 341 4.23 -7.62 19.36
N ASP A 342 4.57 -8.14 20.55
CA ASP A 342 4.54 -7.36 21.80
C ASP A 342 5.53 -6.17 21.78
N ASP A 343 6.61 -6.28 21.00
CA ASP A 343 7.59 -5.22 20.75
C ASP A 343 7.13 -4.16 19.72
N GLY A 344 5.94 -4.34 19.15
CA GLY A 344 5.37 -3.45 18.15
C GLY A 344 5.78 -3.79 16.71
N GLU A 345 6.49 -4.89 16.46
CA GLU A 345 6.75 -5.36 15.11
C GLU A 345 5.45 -5.82 14.42
N VAL A 346 5.16 -5.28 13.25
CA VAL A 346 3.98 -5.67 12.47
C VAL A 346 4.43 -6.67 11.42
N THR A 347 3.95 -7.91 11.56
CA THR A 347 4.21 -8.98 10.59
C THR A 347 2.94 -9.35 9.84
N VAL A 348 3.10 -9.64 8.55
CA VAL A 348 2.04 -10.20 7.70
C VAL A 348 2.60 -11.47 7.09
N GLU A 349 2.01 -12.62 7.41
CA GLU A 349 2.47 -13.97 6.99
C GLU A 349 3.98 -14.24 7.25
N GLY A 350 4.51 -13.73 8.37
CA GLY A 350 5.90 -13.97 8.81
C GLY A 350 6.95 -13.00 8.25
N GLN A 351 6.55 -11.98 7.51
CA GLN A 351 7.44 -10.91 7.03
C GLN A 351 7.16 -9.57 7.74
N VAL A 352 8.22 -8.87 8.12
CA VAL A 352 8.17 -7.56 8.80
C VAL A 352 7.76 -6.47 7.81
N VAL A 353 6.70 -5.73 8.12
CA VAL A 353 6.14 -4.68 7.24
C VAL A 353 6.28 -3.27 7.82
N GLY A 354 6.65 -3.17 9.09
CA GLY A 354 6.84 -1.90 9.79
C GLY A 354 6.75 -2.05 11.30
N GLN A 355 6.76 -0.91 12.00
CA GLN A 355 6.76 -0.85 13.45
C GLN A 355 5.62 0.03 13.97
N LEU A 356 4.89 -0.46 14.97
CA LEU A 356 3.81 0.22 15.65
C LEU A 356 4.27 0.72 17.03
N GLN A 357 4.63 2.00 17.10
CA GLN A 357 5.02 2.68 18.34
C GLN A 357 3.83 3.45 18.91
N GLY A 358 3.32 3.03 20.07
CA GLY A 358 2.12 3.63 20.66
C GLY A 358 0.91 3.47 19.73
N VAL A 359 0.39 4.58 19.20
CA VAL A 359 -0.69 4.62 18.20
C VAL A 359 -0.20 5.04 16.80
N HIS A 360 1.12 5.23 16.63
CA HIS A 360 1.74 5.64 15.40
C HIS A 360 2.37 4.43 14.68
N PHE A 361 1.97 4.21 13.43
CA PHE A 361 2.51 3.16 12.59
C PHE A 361 3.52 3.74 11.59
N GLN A 362 4.76 3.26 11.63
CA GLN A 362 5.81 3.58 10.68
C GLN A 362 6.05 2.39 9.75
N MET A 363 5.90 2.63 8.45
CA MET A 363 6.21 1.65 7.42
C MET A 363 7.68 1.71 7.02
N GLU A 364 8.26 0.56 6.72
CA GLU A 364 9.54 0.46 6.03
C GLU A 364 9.33 0.69 4.51
N LYS A 365 10.27 1.39 3.84
CA LYS A 365 10.14 1.70 2.41
C LYS A 365 10.39 0.44 1.58
N GLY A 366 9.46 0.10 0.67
CA GLY A 366 9.60 -1.02 -0.25
C GLY A 366 10.42 -0.69 -1.50
N SER A 367 10.66 -1.72 -2.32
CA SER A 367 11.49 -1.68 -3.53
C SER A 367 10.80 -1.11 -4.78
N SER A 368 9.48 -0.90 -4.76
CA SER A 368 8.69 -0.45 -5.93
C SER A 368 7.42 0.31 -5.55
N ALA A 369 7.07 1.34 -6.33
CA ALA A 369 5.96 2.24 -6.05
C ALA A 369 4.56 1.60 -6.09
N LEU A 370 4.38 0.51 -6.85
CA LEU A 370 3.10 -0.21 -6.91
C LEU A 370 2.95 -1.21 -5.76
N GLU A 371 4.07 -1.83 -5.35
CA GLU A 371 4.17 -2.67 -4.15
C GLU A 371 3.94 -1.84 -2.88
N ASP A 372 4.50 -0.63 -2.81
CA ASP A 372 4.33 0.28 -1.68
C ASP A 372 2.86 0.62 -1.42
N ARG A 373 2.05 0.77 -2.47
CA ARG A 373 0.63 1.15 -2.32
C ARG A 373 -0.23 0.00 -1.80
N THR A 374 0.02 -1.22 -2.26
CA THR A 374 -0.70 -2.41 -1.81
C THR A 374 -0.25 -2.87 -0.44
N LEU A 375 1.06 -2.87 -0.17
CA LEU A 375 1.62 -3.11 1.18
C LEU A 375 1.05 -2.12 2.19
N ARG A 376 0.97 -0.84 1.82
CA ARG A 376 0.39 0.19 2.69
C ARG A 376 -1.07 -0.09 3.03
N GLN A 377 -1.88 -0.54 2.08
CA GLN A 377 -3.28 -0.86 2.37
C GLN A 377 -3.44 -2.11 3.24
N ALA A 378 -2.63 -3.13 3.02
CA ALA A 378 -2.63 -4.36 3.83
C ALA A 378 -2.17 -4.06 5.27
N ALA A 379 -1.04 -3.36 5.43
CA ALA A 379 -0.52 -2.96 6.73
C ALA A 379 -1.50 -2.05 7.50
N VAL A 380 -2.14 -1.09 6.82
CA VAL A 380 -3.18 -0.26 7.45
C VAL A 380 -4.36 -1.10 7.94
N ARG A 381 -4.85 -2.05 7.14
CA ARG A 381 -5.95 -2.94 7.56
C ARG A 381 -5.58 -3.83 8.73
N ALA A 382 -4.39 -4.42 8.70
CA ALA A 382 -3.82 -5.24 9.77
C ALA A 382 -3.72 -4.49 11.11
N VAL A 383 -3.23 -3.26 11.06
CA VAL A 383 -2.91 -2.47 12.25
C VAL A 383 -4.14 -1.73 12.81
N THR A 384 -5.19 -1.52 12.00
CA THR A 384 -6.38 -0.76 12.42
C THR A 384 -7.10 -1.33 13.66
N PRO A 385 -7.35 -2.65 13.80
CA PRO A 385 -7.96 -3.21 15.01
C PRO A 385 -7.10 -3.00 16.26
N GLU A 386 -5.79 -3.22 16.17
CA GLU A 386 -4.87 -3.03 17.30
C GLU A 386 -4.74 -1.55 17.67
N ILE A 387 -4.68 -0.64 16.69
CA ILE A 387 -4.72 0.81 16.95
C ILE A 387 -6.02 1.18 17.66
N ASN A 388 -7.18 0.66 17.23
CA ASN A 388 -8.45 0.94 17.90
C ASN A 388 -8.43 0.47 19.36
N ARG A 389 -7.89 -0.72 19.64
CA ARG A 389 -7.69 -1.24 21.00
C ARG A 389 -6.74 -0.35 21.81
N ARG A 390 -5.62 0.08 21.24
CA ARG A 390 -4.65 1.00 21.91
C ARG A 390 -5.25 2.37 22.19
N LEU A 391 -6.01 2.95 21.26
CA LEU A 391 -6.75 4.21 21.46
C LEU A 391 -7.78 4.08 22.58
N GLY A 392 -8.48 2.94 22.66
CA GLY A 392 -9.40 2.64 23.76
C GLY A 392 -8.70 2.57 25.12
N ARG A 393 -7.55 1.88 25.20
CA ARG A 393 -6.72 1.83 26.42
C ARG A 393 -6.21 3.21 26.81
N LEU A 394 -5.64 3.96 25.86
CA LEU A 394 -5.17 5.32 26.08
C LEU A 394 -6.28 6.21 26.63
N ALA A 395 -7.51 6.10 26.13
CA ALA A 395 -8.63 6.91 26.63
C ALA A 395 -9.10 6.54 28.05
N ALA A 396 -8.84 5.31 28.50
CA ALA A 396 -9.32 4.78 29.79
C ALA A 396 -8.23 4.76 30.89
N GLU A 397 -6.98 5.03 30.54
CA GLU A 397 -5.83 4.95 31.45
C GLU A 397 -5.84 6.05 32.53
N THR A 398 -5.15 5.78 33.64
CA THR A 398 -4.95 6.69 34.77
C THR A 398 -3.84 7.73 34.50
N ASP A 399 -3.84 8.82 35.28
CA ASP A 399 -2.98 9.99 35.04
C ASP A 399 -1.46 9.71 35.14
N ASP A 400 -1.07 8.68 35.88
CA ASP A 400 0.32 8.23 36.10
C ASP A 400 0.97 7.62 34.85
N ALA A 401 0.17 7.19 33.88
CA ALA A 401 0.66 6.63 32.64
C ALA A 401 1.08 7.68 31.61
N TYR A 402 0.84 8.97 31.86
CA TYR A 402 1.19 10.05 30.93
C TYR A 402 2.30 10.94 31.49
N SER A 403 3.13 11.44 30.59
CA SER A 403 4.14 12.44 30.91
C SER A 403 4.31 13.42 29.74
N VAL A 404 4.76 14.64 30.03
CA VAL A 404 5.04 15.65 29.02
C VAL A 404 6.49 16.10 29.14
N THR A 405 7.14 16.23 28.00
CA THR A 405 8.52 16.70 27.90
C THR A 405 8.56 18.21 27.64
N PRO A 406 9.66 18.91 27.95
CA PRO A 406 9.77 20.36 27.77
C PRO A 406 9.58 20.87 26.33
N ASP A 407 9.77 20.02 25.32
CA ASP A 407 9.54 20.29 23.90
C ASP A 407 8.07 20.08 23.47
N GLY A 408 7.17 19.79 24.41
CA GLY A 408 5.73 19.65 24.14
C GLY A 408 5.32 18.26 23.65
N ALA A 409 6.22 17.28 23.70
CA ALA A 409 5.92 15.90 23.39
C ALA A 409 5.17 15.25 24.57
N VAL A 410 4.06 14.58 24.25
CA VAL A 410 3.23 13.85 25.22
C VAL A 410 3.49 12.36 25.05
N LEU A 411 3.96 11.74 26.12
CA LEU A 411 4.28 10.33 26.19
C LEU A 411 3.17 9.57 26.92
N TRP A 412 2.83 8.38 26.43
CA TRP A 412 1.99 7.40 27.12
C TRP A 412 2.84 6.16 27.38
N ARG A 413 2.99 5.78 28.66
CA ARG A 413 3.88 4.70 29.12
C ARG A 413 5.32 4.84 28.55
N GLY A 414 5.81 6.07 28.46
CA GLY A 414 7.14 6.38 27.92
C GLY A 414 7.23 6.44 26.39
N VAL A 415 6.16 6.14 25.66
CA VAL A 415 6.15 6.16 24.19
C VAL A 415 5.51 7.44 23.66
N LEU A 416 6.19 8.10 22.71
CA LEU A 416 5.72 9.33 22.09
C LEU A 416 4.37 9.12 21.38
N THR A 417 3.35 9.88 21.78
CA THR A 417 1.95 9.61 21.41
C THR A 417 1.22 10.83 20.87
N ALA A 418 1.51 12.03 21.37
CA ALA A 418 0.93 13.26 20.87
C ALA A 418 1.93 14.42 20.97
N GLN A 419 1.64 15.51 20.27
CA GLN A 419 2.37 16.77 20.35
C GLN A 419 1.40 17.89 20.75
N ILE A 420 1.78 18.73 21.70
CA ILE A 420 1.03 19.94 22.04
C ILE A 420 1.08 20.89 20.84
N THR A 421 -0.09 21.38 20.41
CA THR A 421 -0.20 22.38 19.36
C THR A 421 0.05 23.76 19.97
N ALA A 422 1.28 24.23 19.87
CA ALA A 422 1.67 25.58 20.29
C ALA A 422 1.95 26.49 19.08
N THR A 423 1.59 27.76 19.20
CA THR A 423 1.99 28.81 18.27
C THR A 423 3.32 29.42 18.72
N PRO A 424 4.02 30.21 17.87
CA PRO A 424 5.22 30.96 18.30
C PRO A 424 4.96 31.91 19.49
N GLN A 425 3.70 32.32 19.69
CA GLN A 425 3.25 33.14 20.82
C GLN A 425 2.92 32.32 22.08
N GLY A 426 2.94 30.98 21.97
CA GLY A 426 2.63 30.02 23.03
C GLY A 426 1.15 29.61 23.07
N ALA A 427 0.89 28.39 23.53
CA ALA A 427 -0.45 27.86 23.80
C ALA A 427 -0.93 28.20 25.22
N ASP A 428 -2.25 28.20 25.43
CA ASP A 428 -2.85 28.29 26.76
C ASP A 428 -2.68 26.96 27.52
N PRO A 429 -1.91 26.91 28.63
CA PRO A 429 -1.70 25.66 29.38
C PRO A 429 -2.98 25.12 30.02
N PHE A 430 -3.99 25.96 30.24
CA PHE A 430 -5.25 25.56 30.89
C PHE A 430 -6.32 25.11 29.91
N SER A 431 -6.12 25.36 28.62
CA SER A 431 -6.96 24.89 27.51
C SER A 431 -6.06 24.27 26.43
N PRO A 432 -5.36 23.18 26.76
CA PRO A 432 -4.37 22.57 25.87
C PRO A 432 -5.05 21.96 24.64
N GLN A 433 -4.41 22.11 23.48
CA GLN A 433 -4.76 21.36 22.28
C GLN A 433 -3.61 20.42 21.94
N VAL A 434 -3.92 19.17 21.65
CA VAL A 434 -2.90 18.18 21.25
C VAL A 434 -3.23 17.58 19.90
N ARG A 435 -2.19 17.31 19.12
CA ARG A 435 -2.26 16.52 17.91
C ARG A 435 -1.72 15.12 18.21
N LEU A 436 -2.60 14.13 18.17
CA LEU A 436 -2.21 12.72 18.22
C LEU A 436 -1.28 12.38 17.05
N LEU A 437 -0.25 11.56 17.29
CA LEU A 437 0.63 11.07 16.26
C LEU A 437 0.01 9.87 15.56
N GLY A 438 0.04 9.87 14.22
CA GLY A 438 -0.57 8.84 13.38
C GLY A 438 -2.03 9.12 13.04
N ASP A 439 -2.41 8.73 11.81
CA ASP A 439 -3.72 9.06 11.21
C ASP A 439 -4.70 7.89 11.14
N LEU A 440 -4.28 6.73 11.65
CA LEU A 440 -5.03 5.48 11.55
C LEU A 440 -5.99 5.30 12.73
N GLY A 441 -7.08 4.55 12.49
CA GLY A 441 -8.10 4.23 13.49
C GLY A 441 -9.40 5.05 13.35
N PRO A 442 -10.50 4.59 13.96
CA PRO A 442 -11.80 5.27 13.87
C PRO A 442 -11.77 6.68 14.48
N THR A 443 -12.35 7.66 13.80
CA THR A 443 -12.43 9.07 14.26
C THR A 443 -12.96 9.21 15.70
N PRO A 444 -14.05 8.53 16.11
CA PRO A 444 -14.56 8.65 17.48
C PRO A 444 -13.61 8.11 18.55
N ALA A 445 -12.77 7.11 18.23
CA ALA A 445 -11.77 6.59 19.15
C ALA A 445 -10.59 7.57 19.31
N ARG A 446 -10.14 8.15 18.19
CA ARG A 446 -9.08 9.17 18.18
C ARG A 446 -9.51 10.41 18.95
N GLU A 447 -10.72 10.92 18.73
CA GLU A 447 -11.23 12.08 19.47
C GLU A 447 -11.32 11.83 20.98
N ARG A 448 -11.77 10.63 21.41
CA ARG A 448 -11.79 10.28 22.84
C ARG A 448 -10.39 10.24 23.45
N ALA A 449 -9.44 9.63 22.75
CA ALA A 449 -8.03 9.61 23.17
C ALA A 449 -7.44 11.02 23.27
N GLN A 450 -7.71 11.88 22.29
CA GLN A 450 -7.26 13.27 22.29
C GLN A 450 -7.85 14.05 23.49
N ARG A 451 -9.18 14.01 23.68
CA ARG A 451 -9.85 14.68 24.80
C ARG A 451 -9.31 14.21 26.15
N ARG A 452 -8.97 12.93 26.29
CA ARG A 452 -8.37 12.38 27.51
C ARG A 452 -7.00 13.00 27.81
N LEU A 453 -6.13 13.12 26.80
CA LEU A 453 -4.82 13.76 26.94
C LEU A 453 -4.94 15.26 27.25
N GLU A 454 -5.87 15.96 26.60
CA GLU A 454 -6.13 17.38 26.86
C GLU A 454 -6.65 17.61 28.29
N ALA A 455 -7.58 16.77 28.76
CA ALA A 455 -8.07 16.82 30.13
C ALA A 455 -6.97 16.55 31.17
N TRP A 456 -6.09 15.58 30.90
CA TRP A 456 -4.93 15.31 31.73
C TRP A 456 -3.97 16.51 31.77
N LEU A 457 -3.60 17.06 30.61
CA LEU A 457 -2.72 18.22 30.51
C LEU A 457 -3.30 19.43 31.26
N ALA A 458 -4.60 19.71 31.14
CA ALA A 458 -5.25 20.81 31.85
C ALA A 458 -5.24 20.60 33.37
N SER A 459 -5.48 19.36 33.83
CA SER A 459 -5.38 18.98 35.25
C SER A 459 -3.95 19.17 35.78
N GLU A 460 -2.97 18.69 35.03
CA GLU A 460 -1.55 18.78 35.38
C GLU A 460 -1.04 20.21 35.34
N ALA A 461 -1.47 21.03 34.37
CA ALA A 461 -1.24 22.46 34.32
C ALA A 461 -1.77 23.17 35.56
N GLY A 462 -2.95 22.78 36.03
CA GLY A 462 -3.52 23.29 37.27
C GLY A 462 -2.70 22.98 38.52
N ARG A 463 -1.93 21.89 38.51
CA ARG A 463 -1.04 21.48 39.61
C ARG A 463 0.33 22.14 39.49
N ALA A 464 0.96 22.06 38.31
CA ALA A 464 2.30 22.58 38.04
C ALA A 464 2.34 24.12 38.01
N LEU A 465 1.31 24.75 37.44
CA LEU A 465 1.18 26.21 37.28
C LEU A 465 0.13 26.78 38.23
N ARG A 466 0.05 26.25 39.45
CA ARG A 466 -1.00 26.56 40.44
C ARG A 466 -1.17 28.07 40.70
N ASP A 467 -0.05 28.79 40.87
CA ASP A 467 -0.09 30.22 41.16
C ASP A 467 -0.63 31.04 39.98
N LEU A 468 -0.26 30.66 38.76
CA LEU A 468 -0.78 31.27 37.54
C LEU A 468 -2.29 31.00 37.37
N ARG A 469 -2.74 29.77 37.67
CA ARG A 469 -4.16 29.41 37.64
C ARG A 469 -4.97 30.23 38.64
N ARG A 470 -4.47 30.31 39.88
CA ARG A 470 -5.11 31.10 40.96
C ARG A 470 -5.22 32.57 40.57
N LEU A 471 -4.18 33.12 39.94
CA LEU A 471 -4.18 34.50 39.48
C LEU A 471 -5.20 34.74 38.35
N ARG A 472 -5.24 33.85 37.35
CA ARG A 472 -6.22 33.90 36.27
C ARG A 472 -7.65 33.85 36.79
N GLN A 473 -7.95 32.90 37.67
CA GLN A 473 -9.27 32.76 38.28
C GLN A 473 -9.66 34.05 39.05
N ALA A 474 -8.73 34.67 39.76
CA ALA A 474 -9.01 35.91 40.49
C ALA A 474 -9.31 37.12 39.59
N VAL A 475 -8.74 37.16 38.38
CA VAL A 475 -9.06 38.17 37.37
C VAL A 475 -10.43 37.90 36.76
N GLU A 476 -10.74 36.64 36.44
CA GLU A 476 -12.01 36.21 35.84
C GLU A 476 -13.20 36.38 36.80
N THR A 477 -13.06 36.01 38.08
CA THR A 477 -14.13 36.16 39.09
C THR A 477 -14.26 37.60 39.61
N GLY A 478 -13.37 38.51 39.19
CA GLY A 478 -13.38 39.90 39.66
C GLY A 478 -12.90 40.09 41.11
N ALA A 479 -12.22 39.11 41.68
CA ALA A 479 -11.57 39.22 43.00
C ALA A 479 -10.44 40.27 42.99
N LEU A 480 -9.77 40.45 41.84
CA LEU A 480 -8.88 41.57 41.58
C LEU A 480 -9.61 42.68 40.80
N LYS A 481 -9.52 43.92 41.30
CA LYS A 481 -10.13 45.11 40.69
C LYS A 481 -9.08 46.21 40.52
N GLY A 482 -9.34 47.15 39.61
CA GLY A 482 -8.48 48.33 39.41
C GLY A 482 -7.07 48.01 38.92
N LEU A 483 -6.07 48.74 39.42
CA LEU A 483 -4.67 48.61 39.03
C LEU A 483 -4.07 47.22 39.28
N PRO A 484 -4.32 46.53 40.42
CA PRO A 484 -3.89 45.15 40.63
C PRO A 484 -4.34 44.17 39.56
N ARG A 485 -5.57 44.34 39.03
CA ARG A 485 -6.09 43.53 37.93
C ARG A 485 -5.29 43.75 36.64
N GLY A 486 -4.93 45.01 36.35
CA GLY A 486 -4.10 45.35 35.19
C GLY A 486 -2.71 44.70 35.25
N VAL A 487 -2.04 44.78 36.39
CA VAL A 487 -0.73 44.14 36.61
C VAL A 487 -0.84 42.61 36.50
N ALA A 488 -1.88 42.02 37.11
CA ALA A 488 -2.15 40.59 37.02
C ALA A 488 -2.39 40.13 35.58
N PHE A 489 -3.13 40.90 34.78
CA PHE A 489 -3.42 40.58 33.39
C PHE A 489 -2.15 40.51 32.54
N ARG A 490 -1.27 41.53 32.63
CA ARG A 490 0.02 41.51 31.91
C ARG A 490 0.92 40.36 32.36
N LEU A 491 0.91 40.07 33.65
CA LEU A 491 1.68 38.95 34.20
C LEU A 491 1.17 37.60 33.68
N ILE A 492 -0.15 37.43 33.52
CA ILE A 492 -0.76 36.23 32.92
C ILE A 492 -0.38 36.12 31.44
N GLU A 493 -0.48 37.21 30.68
CA GLU A 493 -0.16 37.23 29.24
C GLU A 493 1.30 36.82 28.98
N ALA A 494 2.22 37.33 29.81
CA ALA A 494 3.64 36.99 29.73
C ALA A 494 3.99 35.61 30.32
N GLY A 495 3.03 34.86 30.87
CA GLY A 495 3.28 33.54 31.44
C GLY A 495 3.94 33.56 32.83
N GLY A 496 3.86 34.67 33.56
CA GLY A 496 4.20 34.75 34.98
C GLY A 496 5.48 35.51 35.34
N LEU A 497 6.16 36.14 34.38
CA LEU A 497 7.35 36.98 34.58
C LEU A 497 7.34 38.15 33.58
N ILE A 498 7.42 39.38 34.09
CA ILE A 498 7.49 40.61 33.27
C ILE A 498 8.61 41.54 33.73
N ASP A 499 9.04 42.42 32.82
CA ASP A 499 9.87 43.58 33.20
C ASP A 499 9.07 44.46 34.16
N ARG A 500 9.67 44.83 35.29
CA ARG A 500 9.05 45.83 36.18
C ARG A 500 8.78 47.14 35.44
N ARG A 501 9.66 47.53 34.51
CA ARG A 501 9.55 48.78 33.72
C ARG A 501 8.26 48.87 32.92
N GLU A 502 7.73 47.74 32.45
CA GLU A 502 6.48 47.69 31.68
C GLU A 502 5.27 48.10 32.52
N VAL A 503 5.32 47.87 33.84
CA VAL A 503 4.23 48.13 34.79
C VAL A 503 4.60 49.19 35.84
N GLU A 504 5.70 49.91 35.69
CA GLU A 504 6.21 50.86 36.70
C GLU A 504 5.18 51.94 37.05
N ARG A 505 4.47 52.47 36.04
CA ARG A 505 3.43 53.49 36.24
C ARG A 505 2.27 52.96 37.09
N ASP A 506 1.81 51.75 36.76
CA ASP A 506 0.73 51.08 37.47
C ASP A 506 1.17 50.77 38.90
N LEU A 507 2.38 50.24 39.08
CA LEU A 507 2.97 49.94 40.38
C LEU A 507 3.15 51.18 41.26
N ALA A 508 3.58 52.32 40.69
CA ALA A 508 3.77 53.57 41.40
C ALA A 508 2.45 54.15 41.94
N ALA A 509 1.33 53.92 41.24
CA ALA A 509 0.01 54.37 41.61
C ALA A 509 -0.73 53.44 42.60
N LEU A 510 -0.19 52.26 42.91
CA LEU A 510 -0.81 51.32 43.85
C LEU A 510 -0.79 51.84 45.30
N SER A 511 -1.96 51.80 45.94
CA SER A 511 -2.11 51.98 47.39
C SER A 511 -1.49 50.83 48.19
N GLN A 512 -1.30 51.05 49.50
CA GLN A 512 -0.73 50.03 50.39
C GLN A 512 -1.62 48.77 50.51
N VAL A 513 -2.95 48.95 50.43
CA VAL A 513 -3.91 47.83 50.45
C VAL A 513 -3.77 46.99 49.19
N GLU A 514 -3.74 47.65 48.02
CA GLU A 514 -3.58 46.98 46.72
C GLU A 514 -2.24 46.23 46.60
N ARG A 515 -1.15 46.78 47.16
CA ARG A 515 0.14 46.08 47.24
C ARG A 515 0.07 44.82 48.09
N ARG A 516 -0.64 44.85 49.23
CA ARG A 516 -0.90 43.65 50.05
C ARG A 516 -1.74 42.63 49.30
N THR A 517 -2.73 43.08 48.52
CA THR A 517 -3.55 42.22 47.66
C THR A 517 -2.70 41.47 46.64
N LEU A 518 -1.80 42.15 45.91
CA LEU A 518 -0.88 41.49 44.97
C LEU A 518 -0.03 40.41 45.66
N LYS A 519 0.51 40.71 46.84
CA LYS A 519 1.30 39.76 47.64
C LYS A 519 0.50 38.52 48.06
N SER A 520 -0.81 38.67 48.34
CA SER A 520 -1.69 37.54 48.70
C SER A 520 -1.90 36.51 47.58
N PHE A 521 -1.67 36.93 46.33
CA PHE A 521 -1.66 36.08 45.13
C PHE A 521 -0.24 35.61 44.74
N ALA A 522 0.71 35.69 45.68
CA ALA A 522 2.10 35.28 45.48
C ALA A 522 2.86 36.08 44.40
N ILE A 523 2.36 37.25 44.00
CA ILE A 523 3.10 38.14 43.09
C ILE A 523 4.23 38.80 43.87
N ARG A 524 5.46 38.59 43.42
CA ARG A 524 6.65 39.26 43.94
C ARG A 524 6.99 40.44 43.04
N VAL A 525 7.07 41.62 43.65
CA VAL A 525 7.49 42.85 43.00
C VAL A 525 8.92 43.13 43.45
N GLY A 526 9.89 42.83 42.59
CA GLY A 526 11.31 43.05 42.86
C GLY A 526 11.80 44.42 42.40
N VAL A 527 13.12 44.52 42.28
CA VAL A 527 13.82 45.73 41.80
C VAL A 527 13.73 45.82 40.28
N HIS A 528 13.87 44.69 39.57
CA HIS A 528 13.92 44.66 38.11
C HIS A 528 12.74 43.91 37.48
N SER A 529 12.10 43.01 38.21
CA SER A 529 11.09 42.10 37.68
C SER A 529 9.82 42.05 38.55
N VAL A 530 8.70 41.70 37.94
CA VAL A 530 7.48 41.28 38.63
C VAL A 530 7.19 39.84 38.21
N TRP A 531 7.10 38.91 39.16
CA TRP A 531 6.98 37.49 38.84
C TRP A 531 6.24 36.68 39.89
N LEU A 532 5.88 35.45 39.50
CA LEU A 532 5.36 34.41 40.39
C LEU A 532 6.50 33.45 40.77
N PRO A 533 7.01 33.47 42.01
CA PRO A 533 8.14 32.62 42.41
C PRO A 533 7.87 31.12 42.27
N GLY A 534 6.61 30.68 42.45
CA GLY A 534 6.24 29.28 42.28
C GLY A 534 6.48 28.75 40.86
N LEU A 535 6.47 29.62 39.85
CA LEU A 535 6.73 29.25 38.46
C LEU A 535 8.23 29.07 38.14
N GLN A 536 9.13 29.56 39.01
CA GLN A 536 10.58 29.38 38.85
C GLN A 536 11.05 27.99 39.32
N LYS A 537 10.20 27.24 40.03
CA LYS A 537 10.51 25.87 40.45
C LYS A 537 10.72 24.97 39.22
N PRO A 538 11.66 23.99 39.27
CA PRO A 538 11.99 23.14 38.12
C PRO A 538 10.77 22.49 37.45
N ARG A 539 9.85 21.91 38.24
CA ARG A 539 8.62 21.28 37.73
C ARG A 539 7.75 22.26 36.94
N ALA A 540 7.58 23.49 37.44
CA ALA A 540 6.73 24.49 36.80
C ALA A 540 7.38 25.01 35.50
N ARG A 541 8.71 25.24 35.50
CA ARG A 541 9.46 25.63 34.30
C ARG A 541 9.40 24.56 33.21
N HIS A 542 9.73 23.31 33.54
CA HIS A 542 9.67 22.20 32.58
C HIS A 542 8.27 22.05 31.98
N PHE A 543 7.23 22.17 32.80
CA PHE A 543 5.86 22.08 32.31
C PHE A 543 5.46 23.30 31.47
N ALA A 544 5.87 24.52 31.85
CA ALA A 544 5.57 25.73 31.08
C ALA A 544 6.23 25.73 29.69
N GLN A 545 7.44 25.17 29.58
CA GLN A 545 8.20 25.04 28.32
C GLN A 545 7.43 24.22 27.28
N ALA A 546 6.71 23.18 27.72
CA ALA A 546 5.93 22.30 26.85
C ALA A 546 4.85 23.03 26.01
N PHE A 547 4.48 24.26 26.38
CA PHE A 547 3.42 25.04 25.71
C PHE A 547 3.98 26.11 24.76
N ILE A 548 5.27 26.11 24.46
CA ILE A 548 5.90 27.13 23.63
C ILE A 548 6.59 26.49 22.43
N ALA A 549 6.17 26.87 21.21
CA ALA A 549 6.78 26.40 19.98
C ALA A 549 8.01 27.24 19.64
N ALA A 550 9.12 27.00 20.34
CA ALA A 550 10.40 27.65 20.11
C ALA A 550 11.55 26.73 20.55
N PRO A 551 12.78 26.92 20.02
CA PRO A 551 13.91 26.12 20.46
C PRO A 551 14.11 26.26 21.98
N LEU A 552 14.33 25.12 22.64
CA LEU A 552 14.70 25.07 24.05
C LEU A 552 15.95 25.92 24.28
N ILE A 553 15.81 26.97 25.09
CA ILE A 553 16.96 27.72 25.58
C ILE A 553 17.66 26.84 26.63
N PRO A 554 18.98 26.58 26.49
CA PRO A 554 19.72 25.78 27.45
C PRO A 554 19.52 26.31 28.88
N ALA A 555 19.25 25.40 29.82
CA ALA A 555 19.13 25.75 31.23
C ALA A 555 20.55 25.92 31.83
N THR A 556 21.20 27.04 31.55
CA THR A 556 22.48 27.40 32.18
C THR A 556 22.26 28.35 33.35
N PRO A 557 23.04 28.24 34.44
CA PRO A 557 23.04 29.25 35.50
C PRO A 557 23.64 30.59 35.04
N ASP A 558 24.41 30.56 33.94
CA ASP A 558 25.14 31.69 33.40
C ASP A 558 24.32 32.59 32.48
N LEU A 559 24.84 33.80 32.22
CA LEU A 559 24.29 34.75 31.26
C LEU A 559 24.37 34.19 29.83
N ILE A 560 23.23 34.17 29.15
CA ILE A 560 23.13 33.68 27.78
C ILE A 560 23.12 34.89 26.83
N PRO A 561 23.98 34.95 25.80
CA PRO A 561 23.90 36.01 24.80
C PRO A 561 22.51 36.05 24.13
N THR A 562 21.93 37.25 23.99
CA THR A 562 20.63 37.41 23.34
C THR A 562 20.73 36.96 21.87
N PRO A 563 19.82 36.09 21.39
CA PRO A 563 19.78 35.71 19.98
C PRO A 563 19.41 36.88 19.07
N VAL A 564 19.68 36.74 17.76
CA VAL A 564 19.43 37.79 16.75
C VAL A 564 17.97 38.23 16.73
N GLU A 565 17.04 37.28 16.86
CA GLU A 565 15.63 37.56 17.07
C GLU A 565 15.31 37.57 18.56
N THR A 566 14.64 38.62 19.03
CA THR A 566 14.31 38.76 20.45
C THR A 566 13.22 37.74 20.84
N PRO A 567 13.48 36.86 21.83
CA PRO A 567 12.51 35.89 22.30
C PRO A 567 11.22 36.54 22.82
N SER A 568 10.08 35.86 22.66
CA SER A 568 8.81 36.35 23.20
C SER A 568 8.84 36.41 24.75
N PRO A 569 8.11 37.33 25.39
CA PRO A 569 8.05 37.42 26.85
C PRO A 569 7.63 36.09 27.51
N ARG A 570 6.72 35.36 26.86
CA ARG A 570 6.23 34.06 27.33
C ARG A 570 7.31 32.99 27.28
N LEU A 571 8.12 32.97 26.22
CA LEU A 571 9.28 32.07 26.10
C LEU A 571 10.30 32.35 27.21
N LEU A 572 10.63 33.62 27.41
CA LEU A 572 11.53 34.02 28.49
C LEU A 572 10.98 33.61 29.86
N SER A 573 9.69 33.82 30.11
CA SER A 573 9.04 33.41 31.36
C SER A 573 9.09 31.90 31.60
N ALA A 574 8.83 31.06 30.59
CA ALA A 574 8.89 29.61 30.72
C ALA A 574 10.30 29.08 31.06
N HIS A 575 11.35 29.79 30.62
CA HIS A 575 12.73 29.49 31.00
C HIS A 575 13.17 30.18 32.30
N GLY A 576 12.36 31.10 32.84
CA GLY A 576 12.71 31.91 34.01
C GLY A 576 13.74 33.00 33.70
N LEU A 577 13.84 33.41 32.44
CA LEU A 577 14.83 34.34 31.93
C LEU A 577 14.23 35.74 31.73
N ARG A 578 15.09 36.75 31.73
CA ARG A 578 14.78 38.14 31.46
C ARG A 578 15.81 38.72 30.51
N LEU A 579 15.34 39.54 29.58
CA LEU A 579 16.21 40.30 28.69
C LEU A 579 16.84 41.48 29.46
N ALA A 580 18.17 41.50 29.51
CA ALA A 580 18.99 42.55 30.10
C ALA A 580 20.05 43.02 29.08
N GLY A 581 19.60 43.81 28.10
CA GLY A 581 20.46 44.29 27.02
C GLY A 581 20.81 43.17 26.06
N ARG A 582 22.10 42.83 25.98
CA ARG A 582 22.60 41.74 25.12
C ARG A 582 22.65 40.37 25.82
N TRP A 583 22.10 40.29 27.02
CA TRP A 583 22.10 39.07 27.84
C TRP A 583 20.68 38.66 28.20
N LEU A 584 20.42 37.36 28.20
CA LEU A 584 19.31 36.72 28.90
C LEU A 584 19.83 36.23 30.25
N ALA A 585 19.19 36.68 31.33
CA ALA A 585 19.61 36.39 32.69
C ALA A 585 18.46 35.74 33.46
N PRO A 586 18.72 34.72 34.30
CA PRO A 586 17.72 34.19 35.21
C PRO A 586 17.17 35.27 36.15
N VAL A 587 15.86 35.30 36.36
CA VAL A 587 15.20 36.31 37.20
C VAL A 587 15.77 36.32 38.62
N ASP A 588 16.01 35.15 39.20
CA ASP A 588 16.54 35.03 40.56
C ASP A 588 17.95 35.62 40.66
N THR A 589 18.79 35.43 39.63
CA THR A 589 20.15 36.00 39.56
C THR A 589 20.10 37.54 39.42
N LEU A 590 19.17 38.08 38.63
CA LEU A 590 19.00 39.54 38.50
C LEU A 590 18.57 40.20 39.81
N GLU A 591 17.64 39.59 40.53
CA GLU A 591 17.12 40.12 41.79
C GLU A 591 18.15 39.93 42.92
N ARG A 592 18.87 38.80 42.94
CA ARG A 592 20.00 38.57 43.85
C ARG A 592 21.11 39.60 43.63
N MET A 593 21.45 39.89 42.37
CA MET A 593 22.40 40.96 42.04
C MET A 593 21.93 42.31 42.58
N ALA A 594 20.64 42.64 42.46
CA ALA A 594 20.10 43.88 43.00
C ALA A 594 20.17 43.93 44.53
N GLU A 595 19.91 42.82 45.23
CA GLU A 595 20.05 42.69 46.69
C GLU A 595 21.51 42.89 47.13
N LEU A 596 22.47 42.18 46.52
CA LEU A 596 23.91 42.31 46.82
C LEU A 596 24.42 43.73 46.58
N ARG A 597 23.95 44.35 45.49
CA ARG A 597 24.29 45.73 45.13
C ARG A 597 23.70 46.74 46.13
N ALA A 598 22.48 46.51 46.61
CA ALA A 598 21.86 47.36 47.63
C ALA A 598 22.60 47.24 48.98
N ALA A 599 23.04 46.03 49.35
CA ALA A 599 23.82 45.79 50.56
C ALA A 599 25.21 46.46 50.52
N ASN A 600 25.81 46.62 49.33
CA ASN A 600 27.15 47.18 49.15
C ASN A 600 27.13 48.57 48.47
N HIS A 601 26.33 49.50 48.98
CA HIS A 601 26.28 50.92 48.56
C HIS A 601 26.18 51.15 47.03
N GLY A 602 25.50 50.28 46.31
CA GLY A 602 25.31 50.40 44.87
C GLY A 602 26.42 49.78 44.00
N ARG A 603 27.37 49.06 44.59
CA ARG A 603 28.47 48.35 43.88
C ARG A 603 28.38 46.83 44.10
N LEU A 604 28.96 46.04 43.20
CA LEU A 604 29.16 44.60 43.38
C LEU A 604 30.61 44.36 43.82
N SER A 605 30.82 43.57 44.88
CA SER A 605 32.16 43.11 45.28
C SER A 605 32.63 41.96 44.39
N ASP A 606 33.93 41.66 44.41
CA ASP A 606 34.48 40.51 43.67
C ASP A 606 33.91 39.17 44.19
N GLU A 607 33.63 39.08 45.50
CA GLU A 607 32.91 37.94 46.10
C GLU A 607 31.48 37.79 45.52
N ALA A 608 30.75 38.91 45.36
CA ALA A 608 29.42 38.91 44.78
C ALA A 608 29.44 38.54 43.28
N LEU A 609 30.46 38.97 42.53
CA LEU A 609 30.65 38.56 41.13
C LEU A 609 30.93 37.05 41.01
N THR A 610 31.70 36.52 41.95
CA THR A 610 31.98 35.07 42.04
C THR A 610 30.71 34.28 42.38
N GLU A 611 29.90 34.76 43.34
CA GLU A 611 28.60 34.16 43.69
C GLU A 611 27.63 34.12 42.49
N LEU A 612 27.62 35.17 41.67
CA LEU A 612 26.76 35.27 40.49
C LEU A 612 27.32 34.53 39.26
N GLY A 613 28.60 34.13 39.28
CA GLY A 613 29.30 33.55 38.13
C GLY A 613 29.53 34.54 36.98
N TRP A 614 29.60 35.84 37.26
CA TRP A 614 29.69 36.89 36.22
C TRP A 614 31.07 37.54 36.16
N SER A 615 31.52 37.85 34.94
CA SER A 615 32.69 38.71 34.77
C SER A 615 32.37 40.18 35.10
N PRO A 616 33.38 40.99 35.49
CA PRO A 616 33.18 42.41 35.75
C PRO A 616 32.54 43.16 34.56
N ASP A 617 32.89 42.77 33.33
CA ASP A 617 32.36 43.39 32.12
C ASP A 617 30.92 42.95 31.81
N GLN A 618 30.59 41.69 32.06
CA GLN A 618 29.20 41.20 31.97
C GLN A 618 28.32 41.96 32.97
N ALA A 619 28.75 42.08 34.23
CA ALA A 619 28.03 42.81 35.26
C ALA A 619 27.80 44.28 34.88
N LYS A 620 28.83 44.98 34.38
CA LYS A 620 28.70 46.36 33.87
C LYS A 620 27.65 46.47 32.77
N GLN A 621 27.66 45.55 31.80
CA GLN A 621 26.72 45.57 30.67
C GLN A 621 25.28 45.31 31.11
N VAL A 622 25.05 44.31 31.97
CA VAL A 622 23.73 43.98 32.52
C VAL A 622 23.19 45.16 33.36
N ILE A 623 24.01 45.72 34.26
CA ILE A 623 23.62 46.87 35.09
C ILE A 623 23.28 48.07 34.21
N ALA A 624 24.07 48.35 33.18
CA ALA A 624 23.81 49.45 32.25
C ALA A 624 22.46 49.27 31.52
N ALA A 625 22.13 48.04 31.11
CA ALA A 625 20.90 47.72 30.40
C ALA A 625 19.62 47.74 31.28
N LEU A 626 19.77 47.49 32.58
CA LEU A 626 18.66 47.49 33.54
C LEU A 626 18.35 48.88 34.13
N LYS A 627 19.14 49.92 33.81
CA LYS A 627 18.83 51.30 34.20
C LYS A 627 17.53 51.77 33.52
N THR A 628 16.59 52.32 34.30
CA THR A 628 15.34 52.93 33.82
C THR A 628 15.60 54.30 33.19
N ASP A 629 14.78 54.71 32.20
CA ASP A 629 14.86 56.02 31.53
C ASP A 629 14.71 57.26 32.44
N ARG A 630 14.40 57.09 33.73
CA ARG A 630 14.57 58.15 34.76
C ARG A 630 16.04 58.46 35.10
N ALA A 631 17.00 57.77 34.48
CA ALA A 631 18.43 58.08 34.51
C ALA A 631 18.94 58.69 33.18
N ARG A 632 18.02 59.17 32.32
CA ARG A 632 18.30 59.98 31.12
C ARG A 632 17.46 61.26 31.15
N GLN A 633 17.63 62.10 32.15
CA GLN A 633 17.33 63.53 31.98
C GLN A 633 18.66 64.26 31.84
N PRO A 634 18.91 64.95 30.71
CA PRO A 634 19.83 66.08 30.70
C PRO A 634 19.17 67.23 31.47
N ASP A 635 19.99 68.02 32.14
CA ASP A 635 19.58 69.22 32.86
C ASP A 635 18.75 70.18 31.97
N ARG A 636 17.72 70.77 32.60
CA ARG A 636 16.97 72.01 32.29
C ARG A 636 15.56 71.89 31.66
N PRO A 637 14.56 72.59 32.25
CA PRO A 637 13.23 72.76 31.66
C PRO A 637 13.24 73.87 30.58
N GLY A 638 12.69 73.60 29.39
CA GLY A 638 12.38 74.66 28.41
C GLY A 638 12.63 74.39 26.93
N ALA A 639 12.46 73.18 26.40
CA ALA A 639 12.51 72.95 24.95
C ALA A 639 11.31 72.12 24.46
N ALA A 640 10.51 72.71 23.58
CA ALA A 640 9.42 72.05 22.89
C ALA A 640 9.96 71.03 21.85
N PRO A 641 9.29 69.88 21.64
CA PRO A 641 9.75 68.88 20.67
C PRO A 641 9.66 69.43 19.24
N ARG A 642 10.70 69.22 18.43
CA ARG A 642 10.73 69.60 17.01
C ARG A 642 9.91 68.60 16.18
N PRO A 643 9.05 69.07 15.25
CA PRO A 643 8.32 68.18 14.35
C PRO A 643 9.26 67.59 13.29
N VAL A 644 9.09 66.28 13.05
CA VAL A 644 9.79 65.53 12.00
C VAL A 644 9.24 65.96 10.65
N LYS A 645 10.12 66.48 9.78
CA LYS A 645 9.81 66.73 8.37
C LYS A 645 9.68 65.38 7.65
N ASP A 646 8.64 65.25 6.84
CA ASP A 646 8.36 64.10 5.95
C ASP A 646 7.42 63.01 6.53
N SER A 647 6.23 63.45 6.97
CA SER A 647 5.05 62.59 7.05
C SER A 647 4.03 62.98 5.98
N PRO A 648 3.44 62.04 5.21
CA PRO A 648 2.41 62.31 4.19
C PRO A 648 1.14 62.98 4.72
N PHE A 649 0.98 63.09 6.04
CA PHE A 649 -0.13 63.79 6.69
C PHE A 649 0.14 65.29 6.96
N ALA A 650 1.37 65.77 6.73
CA ALA A 650 1.71 67.20 6.90
C ALA A 650 1.12 68.09 5.78
N ALA A 651 0.83 67.53 4.61
CA ALA A 651 0.19 68.26 3.50
C ALA A 651 -1.32 68.47 3.68
N LEU A 652 -1.98 67.68 4.55
CA LEU A 652 -3.41 67.82 4.84
C LEU A 652 -3.71 68.88 5.91
N ALA A 653 -2.75 69.15 6.80
CA ALA A 653 -2.90 70.16 7.86
C ALA A 653 -2.82 71.61 7.33
N ALA A 654 -2.21 71.83 6.16
CA ALA A 654 -2.12 73.14 5.53
C ALA A 654 -3.43 73.61 4.82
N LEU A 655 -4.45 72.74 4.74
CA LEU A 655 -5.73 73.03 4.07
C LEU A 655 -6.89 73.30 5.05
N THR A 656 -6.65 73.29 6.37
CA THR A 656 -7.68 73.47 7.41
C THR A 656 -7.45 74.64 8.37
N GLU A 657 -6.48 75.52 8.09
CA GLU A 657 -6.26 76.70 8.92
C GLU A 657 -7.30 77.81 8.63
N ALA A 658 -8.15 78.05 9.63
CA ALA A 658 -9.07 79.18 9.68
C ALA A 658 -8.31 80.49 10.00
N PRO A 659 -8.74 81.65 9.46
CA PRO A 659 -7.98 82.90 9.52
C PRO A 659 -7.93 83.52 10.94
N PRO A 660 -6.89 84.30 11.27
CA PRO A 660 -6.68 84.83 12.60
C PRO A 660 -7.72 85.90 12.98
N ALA A 661 -8.41 85.69 14.09
CA ALA A 661 -9.30 86.68 14.68
C ALA A 661 -8.49 87.82 15.35
N ARG A 662 -8.90 89.05 15.03
CA ARG A 662 -8.35 90.35 15.49
C ARG A 662 -8.14 90.44 17.01
N ALA A 663 -7.03 91.08 17.39
CA ALA A 663 -6.73 91.52 18.74
C ALA A 663 -7.84 92.40 19.35
N LYS A 664 -8.38 92.00 20.51
CA LYS A 664 -9.20 92.87 21.36
C LYS A 664 -8.43 93.29 22.62
N ARG A 665 -8.45 94.61 22.83
CA ARG A 665 -7.82 95.39 23.90
C ARG A 665 -8.12 94.87 25.32
N ARG A 666 -7.09 94.93 26.18
CA ARG A 666 -7.18 94.86 27.64
C ARG A 666 -8.10 95.96 28.21
N ARG A 667 -8.95 95.59 29.18
CA ARG A 667 -9.47 96.51 30.22
C ARG A 667 -9.50 95.80 31.59
N PRO A 668 -9.37 96.55 32.70
CA PRO A 668 -8.68 96.09 33.90
C PRO A 668 -9.58 95.45 34.97
N ARG A 669 -8.92 94.71 35.86
CA ARG A 669 -9.44 94.09 37.10
C ARG A 669 -10.28 95.06 37.94
N ARG A 670 -11.48 94.64 38.35
CA ARG A 670 -12.22 95.23 39.47
C ARG A 670 -11.99 94.37 40.72
N LYS A 671 -11.53 95.02 41.79
CA LYS A 671 -11.41 94.49 43.16
C LYS A 671 -12.79 94.29 43.75
N ALA A 672 -12.96 93.23 44.55
CA ALA A 672 -14.07 93.06 45.47
C ALA A 672 -13.91 94.01 46.67
N LYS A 673 -14.95 94.80 46.96
CA LYS A 673 -15.29 95.35 48.28
C LYS A 673 -16.75 95.84 48.24
N ALA A 674 -17.48 95.42 49.27
CA ALA A 674 -18.91 95.55 49.57
C ALA A 674 -19.83 94.73 48.66
#